data_AF-A0A365U6Q5-F1
#
_entry.id   AF-A0A365U6Q5-F1
#
_cell.length_a   1.000
_cell.length_b   1.000
_cell.length_c   1.000
_cell.angle_alpha   90.00
_cell.angle_beta   90.00
_cell.angle_gamma   90.00
#
_symmetry.space_group_name_H-M   'P 1'
#
loop_
_entity.id
_entity.type
_entity.pdbx_description
1 polymer ?
#
loop_
_entity_poly.entity_id
_entity_poly.type
_entity_poly.pdbx_seq_one_letter_code
_entity_poly.pdbx_strand_id
1 'polypeptide(L)'
;MRLGAHLAGAAVSLAALFGSPATAERIAVVVGNQDYETVNDLSNARADARRMAETLREMGFVVFDDYDVDREGFETLMRQSILNVDEGAEIVFFYAGHGIQIGRRNYLLPTDVAFDSIYDLPVESITLDRVIDLLSARGDVHVAMIDACRENPFPDTKLAGELDASLFETRSGFDVFQTPLNSLLAFSTAPGMVAYDGEEGGHSPYTAAILEAMREHPDAEATELFSRVRARVYEATGGRQVPWESSTLVRPFTFLSAEARQPESATPETTGTGGARSSSSPGPDEPPLPETVTLTLPYDRSVALGPALAEALGRGELPPVSVVERAANGLVTMNGAMTYAPTITERRADTLAQTVTDSVTLEVGGGARVEVNLEMEVNACDLAAGDALDPGGVGFYRLPNEIPVAEARAACSAALEAAPDVARFRYQLGRAQQAAADYEAAFRSFRHAADAGHVRAMYATARLLTSQQVDRDLFDVPEDRARANALLERGIAAGDPFAMHLLGRFLLRNGETDAELERGFELLDRAAELGHTYSMNELGVYFLNTDGAHFLPERGLRYLRASAAREDIYGYHNLGFVELYALDGGEPDYGAAYAWFVRAAEGGHPRAPADLGRMIVRGQVDESPREAVRWYDMGLARGDGWGGVNAANMILNGEVTGFSTAEALVRAAKALHLPDEEAAARARAQIAGQTERDLARAIQRLLNELGEEVTVDGVIGPRTRAAIEARIVAAGLPQPGSAPSEMLTALAKAYWAENPVRSDLF
;
A
#
# COMPACT_ATOMS: atom_id res chain seq x y z
N MET A 1 72.77 32.31 -16.19
CA MET A 1 72.47 32.51 -14.74
C MET A 1 70.96 32.57 -14.63
N ARG A 2 70.28 31.58 -14.03
CA ARG A 2 69.90 31.54 -12.58
C ARG A 2 69.15 32.82 -12.18
N LEU A 3 67.99 32.86 -11.54
CA LEU A 3 67.13 31.96 -10.75
C LEU A 3 65.77 32.73 -10.66
N GLY A 4 64.59 32.13 -10.65
CA GLY A 4 63.96 31.54 -9.46
C GLY A 4 62.98 32.50 -8.78
N ALA A 5 61.67 32.26 -8.88
CA ALA A 5 60.67 32.74 -7.93
C ALA A 5 59.48 31.76 -7.89
N HIS A 6 59.21 31.31 -6.67
CA HIS A 6 58.31 30.22 -6.29
C HIS A 6 56.84 30.65 -6.26
N LEU A 7 55.95 29.78 -6.75
CA LEU A 7 54.58 29.66 -6.26
C LEU A 7 54.24 28.17 -6.24
N ALA A 8 54.26 27.60 -5.03
CA ALA A 8 53.84 26.23 -4.75
C ALA A 8 52.30 26.17 -4.81
N GLY A 9 51.77 25.41 -5.78
CA GLY A 9 50.37 25.03 -5.81
C GLY A 9 50.12 23.88 -4.84
N ALA A 10 49.21 24.08 -3.89
CA ALA A 10 48.62 23.01 -3.10
C ALA A 10 47.61 22.27 -3.98
N ALA A 11 47.99 21.09 -4.49
CA ALA A 11 47.05 20.15 -5.07
C ALA A 11 46.29 19.47 -3.91
N VAL A 12 45.03 19.87 -3.71
CA VAL A 12 44.09 19.11 -2.88
C VAL A 12 43.68 17.90 -3.71
N SER A 13 44.22 16.73 -3.36
CA SER A 13 43.76 15.44 -3.89
C SER A 13 42.35 15.19 -3.38
N LEU A 14 41.37 15.40 -4.25
CA LEU A 14 40.00 14.92 -4.10
C LEU A 14 40.01 13.40 -4.34
N ALA A 15 40.49 12.64 -3.35
CA ALA A 15 40.21 11.21 -3.28
C ALA A 15 38.76 11.07 -2.82
N ALA A 16 37.87 10.88 -3.79
CA ALA A 16 36.51 10.48 -3.54
C ALA A 16 36.50 9.27 -2.61
N LEU A 17 35.82 9.43 -1.48
CA LEU A 17 35.30 8.35 -0.65
C LEU A 17 34.24 7.61 -1.49
N PHE A 18 34.69 6.74 -2.40
CA PHE A 18 33.83 5.69 -2.90
C PHE A 18 33.69 4.69 -1.76
N GLY A 19 32.54 4.70 -1.10
CA GLY A 19 32.11 3.56 -0.30
C GLY A 19 32.16 2.32 -1.19
N SER A 20 32.64 1.19 -0.65
CA SER A 20 32.49 -0.10 -1.32
C SER A 20 31.03 -0.29 -1.71
N PRO A 21 30.71 -0.83 -2.90
CA PRO A 21 29.34 -1.18 -3.22
C PRO A 21 28.84 -2.11 -2.11
N ALA A 22 27.72 -1.74 -1.49
CA ALA A 22 27.03 -2.64 -0.57
C ALA A 22 26.74 -3.94 -1.34
N THR A 23 27.02 -5.08 -0.72
CA THR A 23 26.62 -6.38 -1.26
C THR A 23 25.10 -6.36 -1.46
N ALA A 24 24.61 -6.69 -2.66
CA ALA A 24 23.18 -6.72 -2.94
C ALA A 24 22.47 -7.63 -1.93
N GLU A 25 21.40 -7.12 -1.32
CA GLU A 25 20.58 -7.90 -0.40
C GLU A 25 19.99 -9.12 -1.12
N ARG A 26 19.93 -10.27 -0.45
CA ARG A 26 19.51 -11.53 -1.05
C ARG A 26 18.24 -11.99 -0.38
N ILE A 27 17.14 -11.97 -1.13
CA ILE A 27 15.81 -12.23 -0.61
C ILE A 27 15.22 -13.45 -1.28
N ALA A 28 14.53 -14.29 -0.50
CA ALA A 28 13.71 -15.35 -1.03
C ALA A 28 12.27 -15.25 -0.54
N VAL A 29 11.33 -15.58 -1.41
CA VAL A 29 9.92 -15.74 -1.09
C VAL A 29 9.55 -17.19 -1.39
N VAL A 30 9.01 -17.91 -0.41
CA VAL A 30 8.77 -19.35 -0.49
C VAL A 30 7.34 -19.66 -0.08
N VAL A 31 6.55 -20.22 -0.97
CA VAL A 31 5.15 -20.59 -0.70
C VAL A 31 4.96 -22.08 -0.89
N GLY A 32 4.31 -22.74 0.07
CA GLY A 32 3.94 -24.15 -0.03
C GLY A 32 2.48 -24.37 0.32
N ASN A 33 1.64 -24.62 -0.68
CA ASN A 33 0.21 -24.88 -0.50
C ASN A 33 -0.09 -26.36 -0.70
N GLN A 34 -0.67 -26.98 0.31
CA GLN A 34 -0.91 -28.40 0.37
C GLN A 34 -2.35 -28.73 0.72
N ASP A 35 -2.90 -28.11 1.77
CA ASP A 35 -4.22 -28.41 2.30
C ASP A 35 -5.23 -27.39 1.73
N TYR A 36 -6.05 -27.82 0.76
CA TYR A 36 -6.96 -26.96 -0.01
C TYR A 36 -8.42 -27.14 0.42
N GLU A 37 -9.21 -26.06 0.37
CA GLU A 37 -10.61 -26.13 0.79
C GLU A 37 -11.52 -26.82 -0.24
N THR A 38 -11.27 -26.59 -1.54
CA THR A 38 -12.18 -27.02 -2.61
C THR A 38 -11.56 -27.98 -3.63
N VAL A 39 -10.23 -28.04 -3.72
CA VAL A 39 -9.49 -28.97 -4.59
C VAL A 39 -8.80 -30.05 -3.76
N ASN A 40 -8.34 -31.12 -4.42
CA ASN A 40 -7.65 -32.19 -3.72
C ASN A 40 -6.33 -31.71 -3.10
N ASP A 41 -6.09 -32.13 -1.86
CA ASP A 41 -4.83 -31.87 -1.16
C ASP A 41 -3.62 -32.49 -1.88
N LEU A 42 -2.47 -31.86 -1.72
CA LEU A 42 -1.17 -32.41 -2.09
C LEU A 42 -0.56 -33.16 -0.89
N SER A 43 0.51 -33.92 -1.10
CA SER A 43 1.13 -34.74 -0.03
C SER A 43 2.49 -34.23 0.45
N ASN A 44 3.14 -33.37 -0.33
CA ASN A 44 4.55 -32.99 -0.19
C ASN A 44 4.82 -31.48 -0.26
N ALA A 45 3.92 -30.68 -0.84
CA ALA A 45 4.15 -29.27 -1.17
C ALA A 45 4.62 -28.42 0.02
N ARG A 46 4.02 -28.63 1.20
CA ARG A 46 4.41 -27.94 2.44
C ARG A 46 5.84 -28.34 2.88
N ALA A 47 6.17 -29.63 2.78
CA ALA A 47 7.49 -30.14 3.16
C ALA A 47 8.58 -29.67 2.18
N ASP A 48 8.27 -29.62 0.89
CA ASP A 48 9.12 -29.10 -0.18
C ASP A 48 9.47 -27.64 0.06
N ALA A 49 8.47 -26.80 0.30
CA ALA A 49 8.65 -25.38 0.60
C ALA A 49 9.47 -25.17 1.88
N ARG A 50 9.19 -25.89 2.97
CA ARG A 50 9.97 -25.78 4.23
C ARG A 50 11.44 -26.07 4.03
N ARG A 51 11.75 -27.17 3.35
CA ARG A 51 13.16 -27.55 3.14
C ARG A 51 13.87 -26.60 2.19
N MET A 52 13.17 -26.07 1.18
CA MET A 52 13.70 -25.02 0.32
C MET A 52 14.00 -23.74 1.10
N ALA A 53 13.08 -23.28 1.95
CA ALA A 53 13.26 -22.11 2.80
C ALA A 53 14.48 -22.24 3.72
N GLU A 54 14.63 -23.38 4.41
CA GLU A 54 15.82 -23.69 5.21
C GLU A 54 17.11 -23.63 4.39
N THR A 55 17.12 -24.26 3.22
CA THR A 55 18.31 -24.31 2.35
C THR A 55 18.69 -22.91 1.84
N LEU A 56 17.72 -22.08 1.47
CA LEU A 56 17.97 -20.70 1.06
C LEU A 56 18.49 -19.84 2.25
N ARG A 57 17.98 -20.06 3.47
CA ARG A 57 18.54 -19.42 4.68
C ARG A 57 20.00 -19.82 4.93
N GLU A 58 20.32 -21.10 4.76
CA GLU A 58 21.70 -21.63 4.85
C GLU A 58 22.62 -21.00 3.79
N MET A 59 22.08 -20.69 2.60
CA MET A 59 22.80 -20.04 1.51
C MET A 59 22.93 -18.51 1.63
N GLY A 60 22.39 -17.93 2.70
CA GLY A 60 22.51 -16.50 3.01
C GLY A 60 21.39 -15.64 2.45
N PHE A 61 20.22 -16.20 2.16
CA PHE A 61 19.02 -15.41 1.86
C PHE A 61 18.25 -15.03 3.13
N VAL A 62 17.63 -13.87 3.11
CA VAL A 62 16.48 -13.53 3.98
C VAL A 62 15.25 -14.17 3.36
N VAL A 63 14.58 -15.06 4.09
CA VAL A 63 13.48 -15.85 3.54
C VAL A 63 12.16 -15.45 4.17
N PHE A 64 11.22 -15.02 3.32
CA PHE A 64 9.81 -14.82 3.61
C PHE A 64 9.05 -16.06 3.15
N ASP A 65 8.66 -16.91 4.09
CA ASP A 65 7.96 -18.16 3.80
C ASP A 65 6.65 -18.28 4.55
N ASP A 66 5.64 -18.81 3.88
CA ASP A 66 4.36 -19.14 4.49
C ASP A 66 3.74 -20.36 3.79
N TYR A 67 2.81 -21.04 4.48
CA TYR A 67 2.32 -22.35 4.10
C TYR A 67 0.80 -22.41 4.18
N ASP A 68 0.20 -23.04 3.17
CA ASP A 68 -1.25 -23.17 3.01
C ASP A 68 -1.96 -21.82 3.04
N VAL A 69 -1.37 -20.87 2.32
CA VAL A 69 -1.83 -19.48 2.30
C VAL A 69 -3.12 -19.34 1.52
N ASP A 70 -4.09 -18.68 2.15
CA ASP A 70 -5.27 -18.16 1.49
C ASP A 70 -4.91 -16.95 0.60
N ARG A 71 -5.89 -16.44 -0.14
CA ARG A 71 -5.68 -15.36 -1.11
C ARG A 71 -5.10 -14.10 -0.45
N GLU A 72 -5.64 -13.71 0.68
CA GLU A 72 -5.21 -12.51 1.41
C GLU A 72 -3.80 -12.68 2.00
N GLY A 73 -3.49 -13.86 2.53
CA GLY A 73 -2.18 -14.25 3.03
C GLY A 73 -1.12 -14.23 1.93
N PHE A 74 -1.43 -14.78 0.75
CA PHE A 74 -0.53 -14.74 -0.40
C PHE A 74 -0.22 -13.29 -0.80
N GLU A 75 -1.24 -12.45 -0.99
CA GLU A 75 -1.05 -11.04 -1.30
C GLU A 75 -0.24 -10.32 -0.22
N THR A 76 -0.50 -10.63 1.06
CA THR A 76 0.24 -10.05 2.18
C THR A 76 1.71 -10.45 2.16
N LEU A 77 2.03 -11.72 1.89
CA LEU A 77 3.41 -12.18 1.75
C LEU A 77 4.11 -11.50 0.56
N MET A 78 3.43 -11.35 -0.57
CA MET A 78 3.96 -10.65 -1.74
C MET A 78 4.20 -9.16 -1.44
N ARG A 79 3.28 -8.48 -0.77
CA ARG A 79 3.47 -7.08 -0.34
C ARG A 79 4.62 -6.95 0.66
N GLN A 80 4.68 -7.83 1.66
CA GLN A 80 5.75 -7.85 2.65
C GLN A 80 7.10 -8.01 1.97
N SER A 81 7.24 -8.91 0.99
CA SER A 81 8.51 -9.07 0.28
C SER A 81 8.93 -7.78 -0.43
N ILE A 82 8.05 -7.14 -1.22
CA ILE A 82 8.36 -5.86 -1.89
C ILE A 82 8.73 -4.76 -0.89
N LEU A 83 8.00 -4.67 0.23
CA LEU A 83 8.24 -3.66 1.27
C LEU A 83 9.59 -3.80 1.94
N ASN A 84 10.18 -5.00 1.93
CA ASN A 84 11.46 -5.31 2.55
C ASN A 84 12.59 -5.55 1.54
N VAL A 85 12.31 -5.44 0.24
CA VAL A 85 13.32 -5.51 -0.82
C VAL A 85 13.91 -4.13 -1.06
N ASP A 86 15.23 -4.00 -0.86
CA ASP A 86 16.01 -2.85 -1.30
C ASP A 86 16.23 -2.84 -2.82
N GLU A 87 16.49 -1.65 -3.39
CA GLU A 87 16.83 -1.53 -4.80
C GLU A 87 18.10 -2.31 -5.14
N GLY A 88 18.04 -3.13 -6.19
CA GLY A 88 19.15 -3.94 -6.66
C GLY A 88 19.34 -5.27 -5.92
N ALA A 89 18.34 -5.75 -5.18
CA ALA A 89 18.38 -7.06 -4.52
C ALA A 89 18.42 -8.24 -5.51
N GLU A 90 19.01 -9.35 -5.08
CA GLU A 90 18.89 -10.64 -5.77
C GLU A 90 17.72 -11.43 -5.17
N ILE A 91 16.73 -11.78 -5.98
CA ILE A 91 15.46 -12.33 -5.50
C ILE A 91 15.23 -13.75 -6.01
N VAL A 92 14.88 -14.65 -5.09
CA VAL A 92 14.44 -16.00 -5.39
C VAL A 92 12.96 -16.16 -5.02
N PHE A 93 12.14 -16.66 -5.93
CA PHE A 93 10.77 -17.08 -5.65
C PHE A 93 10.67 -18.60 -5.78
N PHE A 94 10.10 -19.27 -4.79
CA PHE A 94 9.77 -20.68 -4.85
C PHE A 94 8.30 -20.89 -4.55
N TYR A 95 7.62 -21.66 -5.38
CA TYR A 95 6.23 -22.05 -5.16
C TYR A 95 6.09 -23.57 -5.32
N ALA A 96 5.50 -24.22 -4.32
CA ALA A 96 5.02 -25.60 -4.41
C ALA A 96 3.51 -25.62 -4.14
N GLY A 97 2.72 -26.20 -5.05
CA GLY A 97 1.27 -26.21 -4.94
C GLY A 97 0.56 -26.51 -6.26
N HIS A 98 -0.76 -26.30 -6.29
CA HIS A 98 -1.55 -26.34 -7.52
C HIS A 98 -1.36 -25.08 -8.36
N GLY A 99 -1.17 -25.27 -9.66
CA GLY A 99 -1.15 -24.20 -10.64
C GLY A 99 -2.05 -24.54 -11.83
N ILE A 100 -2.53 -23.51 -12.53
CA ILE A 100 -3.31 -23.65 -13.76
C ILE A 100 -2.68 -22.77 -14.83
N GLN A 101 -2.58 -23.28 -16.05
CA GLN A 101 -2.25 -22.47 -17.21
C GLN A 101 -3.49 -22.22 -18.07
N ILE A 102 -3.76 -20.95 -18.39
CA ILE A 102 -4.77 -20.56 -19.38
C ILE A 102 -4.13 -19.65 -20.42
N GLY A 103 -4.26 -20.05 -21.69
CA GLY A 103 -3.50 -19.41 -22.76
C GLY A 103 -2.01 -19.44 -22.43
N ARG A 104 -1.41 -18.24 -22.27
CA ARG A 104 0.01 -18.08 -21.96
C ARG A 104 0.30 -17.72 -20.50
N ARG A 105 -0.72 -17.43 -19.69
CA ARG A 105 -0.58 -17.05 -18.28
C ARG A 105 -0.59 -18.28 -17.37
N ASN A 106 0.21 -18.22 -16.31
CA ASN A 106 0.22 -19.23 -15.24
C ASN A 106 -0.40 -18.60 -13.99
N TYR A 107 -1.32 -19.32 -13.37
CA TYR A 107 -2.02 -18.94 -12.15
C TYR A 107 -1.59 -19.89 -11.04
N LEU A 108 -1.15 -19.32 -9.93
CA LEU A 108 -0.80 -20.00 -8.69
C LEU A 108 -2.03 -19.97 -7.78
N LEU A 109 -2.41 -21.11 -7.22
CA LEU A 109 -3.66 -21.24 -6.47
C LEU A 109 -3.45 -21.09 -4.96
N PRO A 110 -4.13 -20.12 -4.31
CA PRO A 110 -4.34 -20.09 -2.86
C PRO A 110 -5.15 -21.29 -2.34
N THR A 111 -5.15 -21.53 -1.04
CA THR A 111 -5.85 -22.69 -0.42
C THR A 111 -7.36 -22.54 -0.34
N ASP A 112 -7.85 -21.31 -0.22
CA ASP A 112 -9.27 -20.91 -0.20
C ASP A 112 -9.86 -20.75 -1.60
N VAL A 113 -9.11 -21.12 -2.65
CA VAL A 113 -9.55 -20.99 -4.04
C VAL A 113 -10.92 -21.65 -4.23
N ALA A 114 -11.87 -20.91 -4.78
CA ALA A 114 -13.20 -21.42 -5.09
C ALA A 114 -13.64 -20.86 -6.44
N PHE A 115 -13.81 -21.74 -7.43
CA PHE A 115 -14.26 -21.35 -8.77
C PHE A 115 -15.69 -21.82 -9.01
N ASP A 116 -16.62 -20.88 -9.03
CA ASP A 116 -17.99 -21.08 -9.51
C ASP A 116 -18.10 -20.77 -11.01
N SER A 117 -17.24 -19.87 -11.51
CA SER A 117 -17.22 -19.32 -12.87
C SER A 117 -15.78 -19.06 -13.34
N ILE A 118 -15.58 -18.97 -14.66
CA ILE A 118 -14.28 -18.62 -15.27
C ILE A 118 -13.81 -17.20 -14.86
N TYR A 119 -14.75 -16.31 -14.50
CA TYR A 119 -14.46 -14.94 -14.08
C TYR A 119 -13.92 -14.83 -12.66
N ASP A 120 -13.96 -15.92 -11.89
CA ASP A 120 -13.42 -15.96 -10.53
C ASP A 120 -11.89 -16.01 -10.54
N LEU A 121 -11.33 -16.65 -11.56
CA LEU A 121 -9.89 -16.92 -11.62
C LEU A 121 -8.99 -15.69 -11.40
N PRO A 122 -9.19 -14.53 -12.07
CA PRO A 122 -8.29 -13.38 -11.87
C PRO A 122 -8.34 -12.78 -10.46
N VAL A 123 -9.43 -13.00 -9.72
CA VAL A 123 -9.63 -12.43 -8.37
C VAL A 123 -9.26 -13.44 -7.28
N GLU A 124 -9.47 -14.73 -7.54
CA GLU A 124 -9.25 -15.82 -6.59
C GLU A 124 -7.87 -16.51 -6.77
N SER A 125 -7.03 -16.09 -7.74
CA SER A 125 -5.71 -16.70 -8.00
C SER A 125 -4.62 -15.69 -8.35
N ILE A 126 -3.35 -16.04 -8.08
CA ILE A 126 -2.20 -15.14 -8.25
C ILE A 126 -1.53 -15.45 -9.58
N THR A 127 -1.32 -14.47 -10.46
CA THR A 127 -0.59 -14.73 -11.70
C THR A 127 0.92 -14.83 -11.47
N LEU A 128 1.63 -15.73 -12.16
CA LEU A 128 3.09 -15.83 -12.06
C LEU A 128 3.78 -14.58 -12.64
N ASP A 129 3.24 -14.08 -13.75
CA ASP A 129 3.74 -12.88 -14.42
C ASP A 129 3.76 -11.70 -13.44
N ARG A 130 2.73 -11.62 -12.57
CA ARG A 130 2.69 -10.67 -11.46
C ARG A 130 3.83 -10.83 -10.49
N VAL A 131 4.01 -12.05 -9.98
CA VAL A 131 5.06 -12.33 -9.00
C VAL A 131 6.39 -11.86 -9.57
N ILE A 132 6.69 -12.18 -10.84
CA ILE A 132 7.90 -11.71 -11.50
C ILE A 132 7.95 -10.18 -11.60
N ASP A 133 6.89 -9.52 -12.09
CA ASP A 133 6.83 -8.07 -12.22
C ASP A 133 7.08 -7.33 -10.90
N LEU A 134 6.49 -7.84 -9.81
CA LEU A 134 6.63 -7.26 -8.48
C LEU A 134 8.07 -7.37 -7.97
N LEU A 135 8.67 -8.54 -8.14
CA LEU A 135 10.05 -8.77 -7.76
C LEU A 135 11.00 -7.97 -8.67
N SER A 136 10.68 -7.82 -9.96
CA SER A 136 11.43 -7.04 -10.95
C SER A 136 11.36 -5.54 -10.82
N ALA A 137 10.36 -5.00 -10.11
CA ALA A 137 10.29 -3.57 -9.85
C ALA A 137 11.42 -3.06 -8.93
N ARG A 138 12.06 -3.96 -8.16
CA ARG A 138 13.09 -3.60 -7.18
C ARG A 138 14.37 -4.41 -7.25
N GLY A 139 14.31 -5.67 -7.66
CA GLY A 139 15.49 -6.52 -7.75
C GLY A 139 16.29 -6.32 -9.03
N ASP A 140 17.55 -6.73 -8.98
CA ASP A 140 18.52 -6.69 -10.07
C ASP A 140 18.64 -8.02 -10.82
N VAL A 141 18.30 -9.11 -10.12
CA VAL A 141 18.28 -10.50 -10.59
C VAL A 141 17.08 -11.21 -9.97
N HIS A 142 16.36 -11.99 -10.78
CA HIS A 142 15.16 -12.72 -10.35
C HIS A 142 15.24 -14.17 -10.76
N VAL A 143 15.03 -15.08 -9.82
CA VAL A 143 14.95 -16.50 -10.09
C VAL A 143 13.65 -17.05 -9.53
N ALA A 144 12.75 -17.54 -10.38
CA ALA A 144 11.53 -18.19 -9.95
C ALA A 144 11.60 -19.70 -10.21
N MET A 145 11.27 -20.49 -9.19
CA MET A 145 11.23 -21.96 -9.20
C MET A 145 9.80 -22.41 -8.90
N ILE A 146 9.14 -23.01 -9.88
CA ILE A 146 7.72 -23.36 -9.79
C ILE A 146 7.58 -24.88 -9.80
N ASP A 147 7.31 -25.43 -8.63
CA ASP A 147 6.99 -26.83 -8.40
C ASP A 147 5.48 -27.05 -8.34
N ALA A 148 4.83 -26.81 -9.48
CA ALA A 148 3.39 -26.93 -9.62
C ALA A 148 3.00 -27.58 -10.94
N CYS A 149 1.86 -28.27 -10.94
CA CYS A 149 1.21 -28.67 -12.17
C CYS A 149 0.75 -27.44 -12.97
N ARG A 150 0.64 -27.60 -14.30
CA ARG A 150 0.05 -26.59 -15.21
C ARG A 150 -1.26 -27.06 -15.83
N GLU A 151 -1.72 -28.24 -15.43
CA GLU A 151 -3.00 -28.82 -15.81
C GLU A 151 -4.09 -28.40 -14.83
N ASN A 152 -5.32 -28.29 -15.32
CA ASN A 152 -6.46 -27.85 -14.52
C ASN A 152 -6.83 -28.91 -13.44
N PRO A 153 -6.70 -28.60 -12.12
CA PRO A 153 -7.09 -29.49 -11.04
C PRO A 153 -8.62 -29.59 -10.85
N PHE A 154 -9.42 -28.88 -11.65
CA PHE A 154 -10.89 -28.93 -11.69
C PHE A 154 -11.38 -29.67 -12.96
N PRO A 155 -11.47 -31.01 -12.94
CA PRO A 155 -11.84 -31.81 -14.10
C PRO A 155 -13.35 -31.79 -14.44
N ASP A 156 -14.22 -31.34 -13.53
CA ASP A 156 -15.68 -31.32 -13.72
C ASP A 156 -16.29 -29.91 -13.88
N THR A 157 -17.16 -29.79 -14.89
CA THR A 157 -18.20 -28.77 -15.14
C THR A 157 -17.79 -27.35 -15.64
N LYS A 158 -18.29 -27.00 -16.84
CA LYS A 158 -18.29 -25.68 -17.50
C LYS A 158 -16.96 -24.97 -17.77
N LEU A 159 -16.03 -24.85 -16.80
CA LEU A 159 -14.76 -24.15 -16.97
C LEU A 159 -13.95 -24.70 -18.15
N ALA A 160 -13.83 -26.02 -18.29
CA ALA A 160 -13.09 -26.68 -19.40
C ALA A 160 -13.60 -26.30 -20.81
N GLY A 161 -14.88 -25.96 -20.97
CA GLY A 161 -15.46 -25.55 -22.25
C GLY A 161 -15.40 -24.04 -22.52
N GLU A 162 -15.31 -23.21 -21.47
CA GLU A 162 -15.24 -21.75 -21.55
C GLU A 162 -13.79 -21.22 -21.59
N LEU A 163 -12.84 -22.05 -21.15
CA LEU A 163 -11.40 -21.83 -21.13
C LEU A 163 -10.78 -21.40 -22.47
N ASP A 164 -11.47 -21.62 -23.61
CA ASP A 164 -10.93 -21.39 -24.96
C ASP A 164 -11.64 -20.28 -25.76
N ALA A 165 -12.70 -19.62 -25.24
CA ALA A 165 -13.52 -18.74 -26.10
C ALA A 165 -14.11 -17.45 -25.49
N SER A 166 -14.11 -17.23 -24.16
CA SER A 166 -14.87 -16.12 -23.56
C SER A 166 -14.12 -15.21 -22.59
N LEU A 167 -12.93 -15.57 -22.11
CA LEU A 167 -12.13 -14.73 -21.21
C LEU A 167 -11.70 -13.43 -21.90
N PHE A 168 -11.82 -12.31 -21.19
CA PHE A 168 -11.45 -11.00 -21.70
C PHE A 168 -9.96 -10.94 -22.03
N GLU A 169 -9.14 -11.61 -21.23
CA GLU A 169 -7.67 -11.70 -21.32
C GLU A 169 -7.17 -12.62 -22.44
N THR A 170 -8.01 -13.56 -22.92
CA THR A 170 -7.64 -14.45 -24.03
C THR A 170 -8.03 -13.91 -25.40
N ARG A 171 -8.75 -12.77 -25.45
CA ARG A 171 -9.05 -12.06 -26.70
C ARG A 171 -7.80 -11.31 -27.15
N SER A 172 -7.33 -11.64 -28.36
CA SER A 172 -6.14 -11.10 -29.02
C SER A 172 -5.83 -9.64 -28.69
N GLY A 173 -4.72 -9.40 -27.97
CA GLY A 173 -4.28 -8.08 -27.52
C GLY A 173 -3.30 -8.22 -26.37
N PHE A 174 -3.84 -8.61 -25.20
CA PHE A 174 -3.22 -8.64 -23.84
C PHE A 174 -2.03 -9.60 -23.62
N ASP A 175 -1.35 -10.04 -24.68
CA ASP A 175 -0.71 -11.35 -24.75
C ASP A 175 0.80 -11.33 -25.06
N VAL A 176 1.58 -10.49 -24.37
CA VAL A 176 3.02 -10.68 -24.31
C VAL A 176 3.56 -10.43 -22.90
N PHE A 177 3.51 -11.45 -22.03
CA PHE A 177 4.46 -11.49 -20.91
C PHE A 177 5.87 -11.59 -21.48
N GLN A 178 6.60 -10.47 -21.44
CA GLN A 178 8.03 -10.44 -21.70
C GLN A 178 8.72 -10.58 -20.36
N THR A 179 9.38 -11.72 -20.15
CA THR A 179 10.24 -11.94 -19.00
C THR A 179 11.22 -10.76 -18.88
N PRO A 180 11.23 -10.02 -17.76
CA PRO A 180 12.13 -8.89 -17.56
C PRO A 180 13.59 -9.30 -17.76
N LEU A 181 14.47 -8.37 -18.13
CA LEU A 181 15.91 -8.64 -18.19
C LEU A 181 16.41 -9.13 -16.82
N ASN A 182 17.45 -9.97 -16.80
CA ASN A 182 17.99 -10.58 -15.59
C ASN A 182 17.02 -11.50 -14.82
N SER A 183 16.13 -12.20 -15.53
CA SER A 183 15.23 -13.17 -14.90
C SER A 183 15.50 -14.59 -15.37
N LEU A 184 15.30 -15.57 -14.49
CA LEU A 184 15.30 -16.99 -14.80
C LEU A 184 14.05 -17.63 -14.20
N LEU A 185 13.20 -18.22 -15.05
CA LEU A 185 12.02 -18.97 -14.64
C LEU A 185 12.30 -20.45 -14.87
N ALA A 186 12.24 -21.25 -13.83
CA ALA A 186 12.41 -22.70 -13.85
C ALA A 186 11.12 -23.38 -13.38
N PHE A 187 10.65 -24.34 -14.18
CA PHE A 187 9.42 -25.09 -13.95
C PHE A 187 9.74 -26.57 -13.74
N SER A 188 8.96 -27.22 -12.88
CA SER A 188 9.12 -28.65 -12.57
C SER A 188 8.88 -29.56 -13.77
N THR A 189 8.12 -29.12 -14.78
CA THR A 189 7.81 -29.91 -15.98
C THR A 189 7.65 -29.03 -17.22
N ALA A 190 7.68 -29.66 -18.39
CA ALA A 190 7.50 -28.99 -19.69
C ALA A 190 6.06 -28.46 -19.87
N PRO A 191 5.84 -27.46 -20.73
CA PRO A 191 4.50 -26.94 -21.00
C PRO A 191 3.49 -28.03 -21.41
N GLY A 192 2.31 -28.03 -20.80
CA GLY A 192 1.25 -29.01 -21.05
C GLY A 192 1.48 -30.41 -20.48
N MET A 193 2.51 -30.60 -19.65
CA MET A 193 2.80 -31.86 -18.96
C MET A 193 2.50 -31.76 -17.47
N VAL A 194 2.33 -32.91 -16.81
CA VAL A 194 2.05 -33.04 -15.38
C VAL A 194 3.35 -33.19 -14.59
N ALA A 195 3.40 -32.61 -13.39
CA ALA A 195 4.49 -32.81 -12.44
C ALA A 195 4.16 -34.00 -11.52
N TYR A 196 5.17 -34.80 -11.14
CA TYR A 196 4.97 -35.94 -10.24
C TYR A 196 5.19 -35.52 -8.79
N ASP A 197 4.34 -36.02 -7.89
CA ASP A 197 4.45 -35.76 -6.44
C ASP A 197 5.56 -36.58 -5.75
N GLY A 198 6.12 -37.59 -6.42
CA GLY A 198 7.16 -38.44 -5.84
C GLY A 198 6.61 -39.56 -4.94
N GLU A 199 7.43 -40.05 -4.00
CA GLU A 199 7.02 -41.08 -3.05
C GLU A 199 6.27 -40.44 -1.87
N GLU A 200 5.24 -41.13 -1.35
CA GLU A 200 4.42 -40.66 -0.24
C GLU A 200 5.27 -40.34 1.00
N GLY A 201 5.19 -39.10 1.50
CA GLY A 201 5.98 -38.61 2.63
C GLY A 201 7.41 -38.14 2.29
N GLY A 202 7.78 -38.14 1.01
CA GLY A 202 9.04 -37.58 0.50
C GLY A 202 8.87 -36.22 -0.17
N HIS A 203 9.97 -35.71 -0.74
CA HIS A 203 9.97 -34.50 -1.57
C HIS A 203 9.54 -34.81 -3.02
N SER A 204 9.00 -33.82 -3.74
CA SER A 204 8.81 -33.97 -5.19
C SER A 204 10.14 -34.30 -5.88
N PRO A 205 10.16 -35.02 -7.02
CA PRO A 205 11.38 -35.28 -7.77
C PRO A 205 12.10 -34.00 -8.18
N TYR A 206 11.36 -32.91 -8.43
CA TYR A 206 11.92 -31.63 -8.82
C TYR A 206 12.59 -30.92 -7.63
N THR A 207 11.88 -30.79 -6.51
CA THR A 207 12.42 -30.17 -5.30
C THR A 207 13.60 -30.97 -4.75
N ALA A 208 13.50 -32.30 -4.69
CA ALA A 208 14.61 -33.16 -4.29
C ALA A 208 15.86 -32.94 -5.17
N ALA A 209 15.68 -32.85 -6.49
CA ALA A 209 16.78 -32.62 -7.42
C ALA A 209 17.43 -31.22 -7.25
N ILE A 210 16.65 -30.17 -6.96
CA ILE A 210 17.18 -28.83 -6.66
C ILE A 210 18.02 -28.87 -5.39
N LEU A 211 17.47 -29.39 -4.29
CA LEU A 211 18.14 -29.46 -2.99
C LEU A 211 19.46 -30.24 -3.09
N GLU A 212 19.46 -31.35 -3.82
CA GLU A 212 20.68 -32.13 -4.05
C GLU A 212 21.70 -31.38 -4.91
N ALA A 213 21.27 -30.72 -5.99
CA ALA A 213 22.17 -29.95 -6.85
C ALA A 213 22.79 -28.75 -6.11
N MET A 214 21.99 -28.06 -5.29
CA MET A 214 22.42 -26.97 -4.41
C MET A 214 23.46 -27.42 -3.38
N ARG A 215 23.28 -28.62 -2.80
CA ARG A 215 24.22 -29.20 -1.83
C ARG A 215 25.51 -29.71 -2.47
N GLU A 216 25.42 -30.36 -3.63
CA GLU A 216 26.57 -30.95 -4.33
C GLU A 216 27.41 -29.91 -5.08
N HIS A 217 26.77 -28.83 -5.53
CA HIS A 217 27.37 -27.77 -6.35
C HIS A 217 26.94 -26.38 -5.87
N PRO A 218 27.26 -25.99 -4.61
CA PRO A 218 26.77 -24.74 -4.03
C PRO A 218 27.28 -23.47 -4.75
N ASP A 219 28.42 -23.57 -5.43
CA ASP A 219 29.03 -22.48 -6.21
C ASP A 219 28.63 -22.45 -7.69
N ALA A 220 27.80 -23.39 -8.15
CA ALA A 220 27.41 -23.44 -9.56
C ALA A 220 26.54 -22.24 -9.96
N GLU A 221 26.73 -21.76 -11.19
CA GLU A 221 25.82 -20.80 -11.79
C GLU A 221 24.44 -21.43 -11.98
N ALA A 222 23.38 -20.65 -11.82
CA ALA A 222 22.01 -21.16 -11.84
C ALA A 222 21.66 -21.92 -13.13
N THR A 223 22.14 -21.46 -14.29
CA THR A 223 21.90 -22.15 -15.58
C THR A 223 22.56 -23.54 -15.61
N GLU A 224 23.75 -23.69 -15.04
CA GLU A 224 24.41 -24.99 -14.88
C GLU A 224 23.66 -25.86 -13.87
N LEU A 225 23.25 -25.28 -12.74
CA LEU A 225 22.51 -25.96 -11.69
C LEU A 225 21.20 -26.54 -12.23
N PHE A 226 20.39 -25.76 -12.94
CA PHE A 226 19.13 -26.23 -13.51
C PHE A 226 19.30 -27.26 -14.63
N SER A 227 20.41 -27.23 -15.37
CA SER A 227 20.74 -28.30 -16.32
C SER A 227 20.96 -29.64 -15.61
N ARG A 228 21.59 -29.63 -14.43
CA ARG A 228 21.77 -30.82 -13.58
C ARG A 228 20.45 -31.29 -12.98
N VAL A 229 19.63 -30.36 -12.49
CA VAL A 229 18.26 -30.64 -11.99
C VAL A 229 17.45 -31.37 -13.07
N ARG A 230 17.42 -30.85 -14.30
CA ARG A 230 16.71 -31.49 -15.42
C ARG A 230 17.18 -32.91 -15.68
N ALA A 231 18.50 -33.15 -15.70
CA ALA A 231 19.04 -34.49 -15.92
C ALA A 231 18.60 -35.47 -14.82
N ARG A 232 18.61 -35.02 -13.56
CA ARG A 232 18.27 -35.83 -12.39
C ARG A 232 16.78 -36.16 -12.32
N VAL A 233 15.91 -35.19 -12.60
CA VAL A 233 14.45 -35.43 -12.68
C VAL A 233 14.12 -36.38 -13.84
N TYR A 234 14.77 -36.20 -15.00
CA TYR A 234 14.58 -37.10 -16.13
C TYR A 234 14.96 -38.55 -15.77
N GLU A 235 16.09 -38.76 -15.09
CA GLU A 235 16.52 -40.08 -14.64
C GLU A 235 15.60 -40.67 -13.56
N ALA A 236 15.32 -39.91 -12.50
CA ALA A 236 14.50 -40.33 -11.36
C ALA A 236 13.06 -40.69 -11.76
N THR A 237 12.50 -40.00 -12.76
CA THR A 237 11.14 -40.28 -13.26
C THR A 237 11.10 -41.33 -14.38
N GLY A 238 12.24 -41.85 -14.82
CA GLY A 238 12.32 -42.76 -15.97
C GLY A 238 11.93 -42.10 -17.29
N GLY A 239 12.20 -40.80 -17.42
CA GLY A 239 11.92 -39.98 -18.60
C GLY A 239 10.49 -39.46 -18.72
N ARG A 240 9.68 -39.57 -17.64
CA ARG A 240 8.27 -39.15 -17.63
C ARG A 240 8.07 -37.67 -17.32
N GLN A 241 9.02 -37.05 -16.64
CA GLN A 241 9.01 -35.62 -16.30
C GLN A 241 10.31 -34.97 -16.80
N VAL A 242 10.18 -33.81 -17.42
CA VAL A 242 11.31 -33.02 -17.91
C VAL A 242 11.14 -31.58 -17.46
N PRO A 243 11.94 -31.09 -16.49
CA PRO A 243 11.95 -29.69 -16.11
C PRO A 243 12.28 -28.77 -17.28
N TRP A 244 11.73 -27.55 -17.23
CA TRP A 244 11.88 -26.55 -18.29
C TRP A 244 12.29 -25.19 -17.70
N GLU A 245 13.19 -24.48 -18.36
CA GLU A 245 13.63 -23.15 -17.94
C GLU A 245 13.61 -22.12 -19.08
N SER A 246 13.37 -20.86 -18.71
CA SER A 246 13.49 -19.67 -19.56
C SER A 246 14.40 -18.67 -18.87
N SER A 247 15.40 -18.12 -19.57
CA SER A 247 16.38 -17.22 -18.97
C SER A 247 16.67 -16.02 -19.86
N THR A 248 16.66 -14.84 -19.23
CA THR A 248 17.12 -13.54 -19.75
C THR A 248 18.29 -13.01 -18.92
N LEU A 249 18.92 -13.87 -18.09
CA LEU A 249 20.10 -13.53 -17.30
C LEU A 249 21.24 -13.04 -18.20
N VAL A 250 21.65 -11.79 -18.01
CA VAL A 250 22.87 -11.25 -18.64
C VAL A 250 24.05 -11.20 -17.66
N ARG A 251 23.79 -11.38 -16.37
CA ARG A 251 24.79 -11.53 -15.30
C ARG A 251 24.74 -12.95 -14.72
N PRO A 252 25.89 -13.56 -14.37
CA PRO A 252 25.91 -14.81 -13.64
C PRO A 252 25.24 -14.67 -12.27
N PHE A 253 24.50 -15.70 -11.85
CA PHE A 253 23.88 -15.78 -10.53
C PHE A 253 24.21 -17.15 -9.91
N THR A 254 24.63 -17.14 -8.65
CA THR A 254 24.94 -18.35 -7.86
C THR A 254 24.11 -18.33 -6.59
N PHE A 255 23.55 -19.46 -6.15
CA PHE A 255 22.72 -19.45 -4.93
C PHE A 255 23.52 -19.25 -3.64
N LEU A 256 24.78 -19.67 -3.54
CA LEU A 256 25.60 -19.40 -2.36
C LEU A 256 26.11 -17.95 -2.32
N SER A 257 25.92 -17.26 -1.20
CA SER A 257 26.44 -15.88 -1.00
C SER A 257 27.94 -15.87 -0.71
N ALA A 258 28.61 -14.76 -1.00
CA ALA A 258 30.03 -14.59 -0.69
C ALA A 258 30.33 -14.58 0.84
N GLU A 259 29.35 -14.21 1.66
CA GLU A 259 29.43 -14.27 3.13
C GLU A 259 29.27 -15.70 3.64
N ALA A 260 28.34 -16.48 3.06
CA ALA A 260 28.17 -17.91 3.35
C ALA A 260 29.37 -18.77 2.89
N ARG A 261 30.26 -18.22 2.04
CA ARG A 261 31.54 -18.85 1.66
C ARG A 261 32.61 -18.77 2.74
N GLN A 262 32.46 -17.95 3.78
CA GLN A 262 33.47 -17.89 4.85
C GLN A 262 33.37 -19.14 5.73
N PRO A 263 34.40 -19.99 5.80
CA PRO A 263 34.37 -21.14 6.68
C PRO A 263 34.44 -20.69 8.14
N GLU A 264 33.50 -21.16 8.96
CA GLU A 264 33.75 -21.37 10.38
C GLU A 264 35.09 -22.12 10.52
N SER A 265 35.99 -21.59 11.34
CA SER A 265 37.33 -22.11 11.63
C SER A 265 38.43 -21.86 10.57
N ALA A 266 39.09 -20.72 10.70
CA ALA A 266 40.55 -20.70 10.57
C ALA A 266 41.15 -20.75 11.98
N THR A 267 41.28 -21.95 12.54
CA THR A 267 42.24 -22.22 13.62
C THR A 267 43.61 -21.76 13.11
N PRO A 268 44.29 -20.79 13.73
CA PRO A 268 45.61 -20.40 13.27
C PRO A 268 46.56 -21.56 13.56
N GLU A 269 47.05 -22.22 12.51
CA GLU A 269 48.16 -23.15 12.61
C GLU A 269 49.35 -22.44 13.27
N THR A 270 49.72 -22.95 14.44
CA THR A 270 50.97 -22.65 15.12
C THR A 270 52.15 -23.03 14.23
N THR A 271 52.72 -22.03 13.55
CA THR A 271 54.13 -22.05 13.16
C THR A 271 54.84 -20.95 13.94
N GLY A 272 55.63 -21.38 14.93
CA GLY A 272 56.42 -20.48 15.75
C GLY A 272 57.50 -19.80 14.94
N THR A 273 57.55 -18.46 15.01
CA THR A 273 58.80 -17.70 15.20
C THR A 273 58.42 -16.34 15.78
N GLY A 274 59.08 -15.98 16.88
CA GLY A 274 58.70 -14.89 17.76
C GLY A 274 58.68 -13.51 17.09
N GLY A 275 57.57 -12.80 17.31
CA GLY A 275 57.43 -11.37 17.14
C GLY A 275 56.30 -10.93 18.05
N ALA A 276 56.62 -10.12 19.06
CA ALA A 276 55.72 -9.70 20.12
C ALA A 276 54.42 -9.09 19.56
N ARG A 277 53.31 -9.83 19.65
CA ARG A 277 51.96 -9.24 19.63
C ARG A 277 51.60 -8.90 21.06
N SER A 278 51.34 -7.63 21.29
CA SER A 278 50.67 -7.11 22.47
C SER A 278 49.33 -7.81 22.64
N SER A 279 49.29 -8.83 23.50
CA SER A 279 48.06 -9.33 24.10
C SER A 279 47.65 -8.33 25.18
N SER A 280 46.69 -7.46 24.87
CA SER A 280 45.90 -6.84 25.93
C SER A 280 45.04 -7.96 26.53
N SER A 281 45.52 -8.55 27.62
CA SER A 281 44.63 -9.24 28.55
C SER A 281 43.55 -8.24 28.98
N PRO A 282 42.27 -8.65 29.11
CA PRO A 282 41.26 -7.77 29.70
C PRO A 282 41.80 -7.31 31.06
N GLY A 283 41.86 -5.99 31.25
CA GLY A 283 42.33 -5.42 32.50
C GLY A 283 41.47 -5.95 33.66
N PRO A 284 42.00 -6.08 34.88
CA PRO A 284 41.30 -6.65 36.03
C PRO A 284 40.10 -5.82 36.53
N ASP A 285 39.69 -4.78 35.81
CA ASP A 285 38.60 -3.85 36.16
C ASP A 285 37.46 -3.80 35.12
N GLU A 286 37.45 -4.69 34.12
CA GLU A 286 36.41 -4.67 33.10
C GLU A 286 35.14 -5.40 33.59
N PRO A 287 33.97 -4.73 33.68
CA PRO A 287 32.77 -5.32 34.25
C PRO A 287 32.30 -6.54 33.45
N PRO A 288 31.73 -7.57 34.11
CA PRO A 288 31.18 -8.73 33.44
C PRO A 288 30.06 -8.29 32.49
N LEU A 289 30.01 -8.90 31.32
CA LEU A 289 28.95 -8.62 30.35
C LEU A 289 27.60 -9.10 30.92
N PRO A 290 26.52 -8.34 30.72
CA PRO A 290 25.17 -8.78 31.10
C PRO A 290 24.72 -9.97 30.25
N GLU A 291 23.89 -10.85 30.82
CA GLU A 291 23.26 -11.96 30.07
C GLU A 291 22.20 -11.44 29.09
N THR A 292 21.49 -10.37 29.47
CA THR A 292 20.43 -9.74 28.67
C THR A 292 20.57 -8.23 28.69
N VAL A 293 20.34 -7.59 27.56
CA VAL A 293 20.31 -6.13 27.38
C VAL A 293 19.02 -5.75 26.66
N THR A 294 18.40 -4.64 27.06
CA THR A 294 17.30 -4.04 26.31
C THR A 294 17.77 -2.72 25.69
N LEU A 295 17.55 -2.57 24.38
CA LEU A 295 17.82 -1.36 23.62
C LEU A 295 16.50 -0.69 23.23
N THR A 296 16.33 0.57 23.63
CA THR A 296 15.24 1.41 23.15
C THR A 296 15.72 2.24 21.97
N LEU A 297 15.10 2.06 20.81
CA LEU A 297 15.59 2.58 19.53
C LEU A 297 14.44 3.21 18.73
N PRO A 298 14.69 4.13 17.79
CA PRO A 298 13.67 4.53 16.83
C PRO A 298 13.39 3.38 15.85
N TYR A 299 12.11 3.11 15.57
CA TYR A 299 11.70 2.17 14.52
C TYR A 299 11.89 2.81 13.13
N ASP A 300 12.66 2.16 12.28
CA ASP A 300 12.89 2.56 10.90
C ASP A 300 13.22 1.31 10.06
N ARG A 301 13.34 1.46 8.74
CA ARG A 301 13.71 0.39 7.81
C ARG A 301 15.12 -0.17 8.08
N SER A 302 15.99 0.65 8.67
CA SER A 302 17.33 0.26 9.11
C SER A 302 17.68 1.00 10.40
N VAL A 303 17.92 0.26 11.46
CA VAL A 303 18.16 0.76 12.82
C VAL A 303 19.61 0.50 13.20
N ALA A 304 20.36 1.54 13.55
CA ALA A 304 21.73 1.37 14.02
C ALA A 304 21.76 0.73 15.42
N LEU A 305 22.33 -0.47 15.53
CA LEU A 305 22.47 -1.16 16.83
C LEU A 305 23.80 -0.86 17.51
N GLY A 306 24.88 -0.69 16.74
CA GLY A 306 26.24 -0.66 17.26
C GLY A 306 26.48 0.32 18.41
N PRO A 307 26.17 1.63 18.25
CA PRO A 307 26.36 2.61 19.32
C PRO A 307 25.54 2.31 20.58
N ALA A 308 24.26 1.98 20.42
CA ALA A 308 23.35 1.69 21.54
C ALA A 308 23.78 0.42 22.29
N LEU A 309 24.20 -0.61 21.55
CA LEU A 309 24.70 -1.85 22.15
C LEU A 309 26.03 -1.63 22.88
N ALA A 310 26.96 -0.86 22.32
CA ALA A 310 28.22 -0.54 22.99
C ALA A 310 27.98 0.19 24.32
N GLU A 311 27.09 1.19 24.32
CA GLU A 311 26.69 1.92 25.52
C GLU A 311 26.05 0.99 26.56
N ALA A 312 25.11 0.15 26.14
CA ALA A 312 24.40 -0.76 27.05
C ALA A 312 25.28 -1.87 27.63
N LEU A 313 26.35 -2.27 26.91
CA LEU A 313 27.39 -3.18 27.42
C LEU A 313 28.41 -2.46 28.32
N GLY A 314 28.33 -1.15 28.50
CA GLY A 314 29.30 -0.34 29.24
C GLY A 314 30.67 -0.30 28.56
N ARG A 315 30.69 -0.29 27.23
CA ARG A 315 31.90 -0.28 26.39
C ARG A 315 31.99 1.02 25.60
N GLY A 316 33.21 1.54 25.42
CA GLY A 316 33.45 2.72 24.58
C GLY A 316 33.40 2.42 23.08
N GLU A 317 33.73 1.18 22.70
CA GLU A 317 33.64 0.64 21.34
C GLU A 317 33.05 -0.76 21.40
N LEU A 318 32.27 -1.15 20.39
CA LEU A 318 31.66 -2.47 20.33
C LEU A 318 32.75 -3.54 20.14
N PRO A 319 32.87 -4.54 21.03
CA PRO A 319 33.78 -5.67 20.82
C PRO A 319 33.42 -6.45 19.54
N PRO A 320 34.25 -7.39 19.05
CA PRO A 320 33.85 -8.30 17.99
C PRO A 320 32.55 -9.02 18.36
N VAL A 321 31.55 -8.95 17.48
CA VAL A 321 30.23 -9.55 17.68
C VAL A 321 29.90 -10.49 16.52
N SER A 322 29.33 -11.65 16.81
CA SER A 322 28.66 -12.51 15.82
C SER A 322 27.23 -12.83 16.24
N VAL A 323 26.35 -13.06 15.27
CA VAL A 323 24.96 -13.46 15.52
C VAL A 323 24.94 -14.96 15.79
N VAL A 324 24.39 -15.36 16.93
CA VAL A 324 24.28 -16.77 17.34
C VAL A 324 22.87 -17.30 17.10
N GLU A 325 21.86 -16.51 17.49
CA GLU A 325 20.46 -16.77 17.15
C GLU A 325 19.92 -15.53 16.47
N ARG A 326 19.32 -15.72 15.29
CA ARG A 326 18.78 -14.64 14.47
C ARG A 326 17.53 -14.07 15.12
N ALA A 327 17.27 -12.80 14.81
CA ALA A 327 16.00 -12.15 15.13
C ALA A 327 14.83 -12.85 14.43
N ALA A 328 13.64 -12.80 15.04
CA ALA A 328 12.47 -13.46 14.50
C ALA A 328 11.84 -12.66 13.35
N ASN A 329 11.87 -11.33 13.45
CA ASN A 329 11.16 -10.40 12.58
C ASN A 329 12.10 -9.35 11.98
N GLY A 330 13.33 -9.72 11.66
CA GLY A 330 14.29 -8.83 11.00
C GLY A 330 15.66 -9.44 10.77
N LEU A 331 16.55 -8.66 10.17
CA LEU A 331 17.92 -9.05 9.86
C LEU A 331 18.92 -8.14 10.56
N VAL A 332 19.89 -8.74 11.24
CA VAL A 332 21.08 -8.01 11.69
C VAL A 332 22.17 -8.10 10.63
N THR A 333 22.69 -6.96 10.18
CA THR A 333 23.80 -6.90 9.23
C THR A 333 25.06 -6.30 9.88
N MET A 334 26.23 -6.76 9.42
CA MET A 334 27.54 -6.39 9.97
C MET A 334 28.48 -5.75 8.92
N ASN A 335 27.94 -5.36 7.75
CA ASN A 335 28.71 -4.77 6.64
C ASN A 335 29.04 -3.29 6.92
N GLY A 336 30.00 -3.07 7.82
CA GLY A 336 30.39 -1.75 8.30
C GLY A 336 29.90 -1.52 9.73
N ALA A 337 28.83 -0.75 9.92
CA ALA A 337 28.20 -0.58 11.22
C ALA A 337 27.15 -1.68 11.45
N MET A 338 27.01 -2.15 12.70
CA MET A 338 25.98 -3.11 13.07
C MET A 338 24.60 -2.46 12.98
N THR A 339 23.75 -2.96 12.09
CA THR A 339 22.37 -2.48 11.88
C THR A 339 21.37 -3.62 12.00
N TYR A 340 20.12 -3.26 12.27
CA TYR A 340 18.96 -4.14 12.29
C TYR A 340 17.90 -3.62 11.33
N ALA A 341 17.52 -4.43 10.36
CA ALA A 341 16.44 -4.15 9.43
C ALA A 341 15.20 -4.97 9.85
N PRO A 342 14.16 -4.34 10.43
CA PRO A 342 12.93 -5.05 10.76
C PRO A 342 12.20 -5.48 9.49
N THR A 343 11.55 -6.63 9.55
CA THR A 343 10.54 -7.04 8.58
C THR A 343 9.32 -6.13 8.70
N ILE A 344 9.12 -5.32 7.67
CA ILE A 344 8.02 -4.37 7.53
C ILE A 344 6.77 -5.11 7.09
N THR A 345 5.72 -4.98 7.88
CA THR A 345 4.37 -5.48 7.58
C THR A 345 3.37 -4.32 7.64
N GLU A 346 2.37 -4.33 6.76
CA GLU A 346 1.34 -3.28 6.78
C GLU A 346 0.42 -3.41 7.99
N ARG A 347 0.24 -2.31 8.71
CA ARG A 347 -0.57 -2.20 9.93
C ARG A 347 -1.30 -0.88 9.95
N ARG A 348 -2.63 -0.94 9.97
CA ARG A 348 -3.47 0.25 10.17
C ARG A 348 -3.25 0.78 11.59
N ALA A 349 -2.86 2.03 11.72
CA ALA A 349 -2.59 2.67 12.99
C ALA A 349 -3.89 3.21 13.62
N ASP A 350 -4.28 2.68 14.77
CA ASP A 350 -5.41 3.14 15.57
C ASP A 350 -5.01 4.23 16.58
N THR A 351 -3.76 4.21 17.02
CA THR A 351 -3.16 5.07 18.04
C THR A 351 -1.94 5.82 17.50
N LEU A 352 -1.47 6.83 18.25
CA LEU A 352 -0.27 7.64 17.91
C LEU A 352 0.98 7.24 18.70
N ALA A 353 0.94 6.11 19.41
CA ALA A 353 2.06 5.58 20.15
C ALA A 353 2.08 4.07 20.02
N GLN A 354 3.15 3.52 19.44
CA GLN A 354 3.35 2.09 19.28
C GLN A 354 4.83 1.73 19.43
N THR A 355 5.09 0.52 19.92
CA THR A 355 6.43 -0.05 20.06
C THR A 355 6.45 -1.40 19.35
N VAL A 356 7.46 -1.62 18.51
CA VAL A 356 7.74 -2.91 17.86
C VAL A 356 8.86 -3.58 18.64
N THR A 357 8.73 -4.88 18.93
CA THR A 357 9.73 -5.62 19.68
C THR A 357 10.30 -6.78 18.89
N ASP A 358 11.59 -7.07 19.11
CA ASP A 358 12.26 -8.28 18.63
C ASP A 358 13.43 -8.62 19.57
N SER A 359 14.12 -9.74 19.35
CA SER A 359 15.25 -10.17 20.14
C SER A 359 16.30 -10.84 19.26
N VAL A 360 17.58 -10.60 19.50
CA VAL A 360 18.69 -11.28 18.82
C VAL A 360 19.72 -11.75 19.85
N THR A 361 20.23 -12.97 19.69
CA THR A 361 21.30 -13.50 20.56
C THR A 361 22.64 -13.31 19.88
N LEU A 362 23.55 -12.61 20.56
CA LEU A 362 24.87 -12.25 20.05
C LEU A 362 25.97 -12.93 20.86
N GLU A 363 27.06 -13.32 20.21
CA GLU A 363 28.31 -13.66 20.88
C GLU A 363 29.23 -12.44 20.86
N VAL A 364 29.66 -12.00 22.03
CA VAL A 364 30.48 -10.80 22.21
C VAL A 364 31.86 -11.19 22.73
N GLY A 365 32.91 -10.69 22.08
CA GLY A 365 34.29 -10.78 22.57
C GLY A 365 34.89 -12.20 22.62
N GLY A 366 34.34 -13.15 21.85
CA GLY A 366 34.87 -14.51 21.72
C GLY A 366 34.34 -15.53 22.73
N GLY A 367 33.08 -15.38 23.16
CA GLY A 367 32.35 -16.48 23.81
C GLY A 367 31.20 -16.09 24.76
N ALA A 368 31.02 -14.81 25.09
CA ALA A 368 29.90 -14.40 25.96
C ALA A 368 28.63 -14.25 25.13
N ARG A 369 27.59 -15.05 25.45
CA ARG A 369 26.27 -14.93 24.82
C ARG A 369 25.47 -13.84 25.53
N VAL A 370 24.97 -12.88 24.76
CA VAL A 370 24.14 -11.78 25.23
C VAL A 370 22.85 -11.77 24.42
N GLU A 371 21.71 -11.90 25.10
CA GLU A 371 20.39 -11.68 24.50
C GLU A 371 20.12 -10.17 24.43
N VAL A 372 19.86 -9.66 23.22
CA VAL A 372 19.58 -8.26 22.99
C VAL A 372 18.11 -8.10 22.62
N ASN A 373 17.32 -7.60 23.57
CA ASN A 373 15.94 -7.20 23.35
C ASN A 373 15.91 -5.84 22.67
N LEU A 374 15.16 -5.74 21.58
CA LEU A 374 14.98 -4.53 20.80
C LEU A 374 13.57 -3.99 21.08
N GLU A 375 13.48 -2.79 21.64
CA GLU A 375 12.22 -2.04 21.82
C GLU A 375 12.25 -0.81 20.91
N MET A 376 11.57 -0.90 19.77
CA MET A 376 11.63 0.13 18.74
C MET A 376 10.38 1.01 18.75
N GLU A 377 10.54 2.29 19.04
CA GLU A 377 9.45 3.27 19.08
C GLU A 377 9.12 3.79 17.68
N VAL A 378 7.85 3.67 17.28
CA VAL A 378 7.37 4.15 15.98
C VAL A 378 7.18 5.65 16.02
N ASN A 379 7.65 6.36 14.99
CA ASN A 379 7.49 7.81 14.92
C ASN A 379 6.00 8.18 14.81
N ALA A 380 5.57 9.19 15.56
CA ALA A 380 4.19 9.66 15.54
C ALA A 380 3.73 10.14 14.15
N CYS A 381 4.63 10.62 13.29
CA CYS A 381 4.28 10.98 11.91
C CYS A 381 3.88 9.75 11.07
N ASP A 382 4.61 8.63 11.20
CA ASP A 382 4.27 7.38 10.51
C ASP A 382 2.90 6.86 10.98
N LEU A 383 2.59 6.94 12.28
CA LEU A 383 1.30 6.53 12.85
C LEU A 383 0.14 7.48 12.51
N ALA A 384 0.40 8.76 12.32
CA ALA A 384 -0.63 9.77 12.04
C ALA A 384 -0.93 9.89 10.55
N ALA A 385 0.07 9.69 9.70
CA ALA A 385 0.00 10.05 8.28
C ALA A 385 0.79 9.10 7.36
N GLY A 386 1.19 7.91 7.81
CA GLY A 386 1.65 6.85 6.90
C GLY A 386 0.58 6.43 5.90
N ASP A 387 0.98 5.96 4.71
CA ASP A 387 0.07 5.56 3.63
C ASP A 387 0.14 4.06 3.35
N ALA A 388 -1.00 3.49 2.99
CA ALA A 388 -1.08 2.07 2.62
C ALA A 388 -0.35 1.83 1.31
N LEU A 389 0.22 0.63 1.17
CA LEU A 389 1.01 0.19 0.02
C LEU A 389 2.22 1.08 -0.28
N ASP A 390 2.65 1.96 0.63
CA ASP A 390 3.75 2.91 0.39
C ASP A 390 5.11 2.19 0.36
N PRO A 391 5.76 2.06 -0.81
CA PRO A 391 7.02 1.35 -0.92
C PRO A 391 8.19 2.08 -0.21
N GLY A 392 8.01 3.36 0.14
CA GLY A 392 8.96 4.16 0.93
C GLY A 392 8.62 4.25 2.42
N GLY A 393 7.53 3.61 2.85
CA GLY A 393 7.02 3.65 4.23
C GLY A 393 7.68 2.63 5.16
N VAL A 394 7.19 2.62 6.40
CA VAL A 394 7.61 1.68 7.47
C VAL A 394 6.48 0.72 7.89
N GLY A 395 5.45 0.58 7.04
CA GLY A 395 4.33 -0.36 7.21
C GLY A 395 3.16 0.17 8.03
N PHE A 396 3.32 1.26 8.80
CA PHE A 396 2.18 1.89 9.47
C PHE A 396 1.43 2.83 8.54
N TYR A 397 0.11 2.76 8.55
CA TYR A 397 -0.72 3.64 7.73
C TYR A 397 -2.01 4.10 8.41
N ARG A 398 -2.55 5.21 7.91
CA ARG A 398 -3.94 5.64 8.14
C ARG A 398 -4.65 5.85 6.83
N LEU A 399 -5.89 5.41 6.75
CA LEU A 399 -6.74 5.74 5.60
C LEU A 399 -6.93 7.26 5.54
N PRO A 400 -7.18 7.83 4.33
CA PRO A 400 -7.34 9.27 4.19
C PRO A 400 -8.32 9.86 5.20
N ASN A 401 -9.50 9.27 5.38
CA ASN A 401 -10.54 9.73 6.31
C ASN A 401 -10.18 9.61 7.82
N GLU A 402 -9.08 8.95 8.17
CA GLU A 402 -8.65 8.71 9.56
C GLU A 402 -7.52 9.62 10.02
N ILE A 403 -6.95 10.42 9.12
CA ILE A 403 -5.83 11.31 9.41
C ILE A 403 -6.26 12.36 10.45
N PRO A 404 -5.67 12.38 11.67
CA PRO A 404 -5.93 13.42 12.65
C PRO A 404 -5.16 14.68 12.25
N VAL A 405 -5.81 15.57 11.50
CA VAL A 405 -5.14 16.64 10.73
C VAL A 405 -4.19 17.51 11.56
N ALA A 406 -4.61 17.94 12.76
CA ALA A 406 -3.79 18.82 13.60
C ALA A 406 -2.56 18.09 14.16
N GLU A 407 -2.78 16.90 14.72
CA GLU A 407 -1.76 16.04 15.30
C GLU A 407 -0.77 15.55 14.24
N ALA A 408 -1.26 15.15 13.07
CA ALA A 408 -0.46 14.70 11.94
C ALA A 408 0.47 15.82 11.44
N ARG A 409 -0.04 17.04 11.28
CA ARG A 409 0.79 18.19 10.88
C ARG A 409 1.88 18.47 11.91
N ALA A 410 1.54 18.48 13.19
CA ALA A 410 2.51 18.73 14.26
C ALA A 410 3.58 17.64 14.33
N ALA A 411 3.18 16.36 14.33
CA ALA A 411 4.07 15.22 14.40
C ALA A 411 5.02 15.17 13.18
N CYS A 412 4.48 15.35 11.97
CA CYS A 412 5.29 15.29 10.76
C CYS A 412 6.20 16.51 10.57
N SER A 413 5.80 17.70 11.01
CA SER A 413 6.70 18.84 11.07
C SER A 413 7.86 18.58 12.03
N ALA A 414 7.59 18.08 13.24
CA ALA A 414 8.63 17.76 14.22
C ALA A 414 9.58 16.64 13.72
N ALA A 415 9.04 15.60 13.07
CA ALA A 415 9.84 14.53 12.48
C ALA A 415 10.77 15.04 11.37
N LEU A 416 10.27 15.94 10.51
CA LEU A 416 11.07 16.55 9.45
C LEU A 416 12.11 17.55 9.99
N GLU A 417 11.84 18.23 11.09
CA GLU A 417 12.84 19.07 11.77
C GLU A 417 13.98 18.22 12.36
N ALA A 418 13.66 17.08 12.96
CA ALA A 418 14.63 16.15 13.52
C ALA A 418 15.44 15.42 12.44
N ALA A 419 14.81 15.09 11.31
CA ALA A 419 15.42 14.35 10.20
C ALA A 419 15.05 14.95 8.82
N PRO A 420 15.68 16.08 8.41
CA PRO A 420 15.31 16.83 7.20
C PRO A 420 15.47 16.09 5.87
N ASP A 421 16.34 15.08 5.85
CA ASP A 421 16.69 14.29 4.66
C ASP A 421 15.78 13.07 4.47
N VAL A 422 14.93 12.76 5.46
CA VAL A 422 14.01 11.63 5.39
C VAL A 422 12.80 12.00 4.53
N ALA A 423 12.84 11.59 3.26
CA ALA A 423 11.82 11.95 2.26
C ALA A 423 10.40 11.50 2.65
N ARG A 424 10.25 10.37 3.37
CA ARG A 424 8.94 9.86 3.82
C ARG A 424 8.22 10.80 4.76
N PHE A 425 8.91 11.45 5.71
CA PHE A 425 8.29 12.41 6.62
C PHE A 425 7.77 13.64 5.88
N ARG A 426 8.49 14.06 4.83
CA ARG A 426 8.01 15.14 3.96
C ARG A 426 6.80 14.72 3.14
N TYR A 427 6.77 13.50 2.64
CA TYR A 427 5.61 12.95 1.96
C TYR A 427 4.38 12.87 2.88
N GLN A 428 4.53 12.32 4.09
CA GLN A 428 3.47 12.20 5.10
C GLN A 428 2.96 13.56 5.58
N LEU A 429 3.86 14.55 5.73
CA LEU A 429 3.47 15.95 5.96
C LEU A 429 2.58 16.48 4.82
N GLY A 430 2.90 16.15 3.57
CA GLY A 430 2.07 16.49 2.42
C GLY A 430 0.66 15.89 2.50
N ARG A 431 0.51 14.64 2.97
CA ARG A 431 -0.80 14.02 3.20
C ARG A 431 -1.60 14.79 4.26
N ALA A 432 -0.95 15.15 5.37
CA ALA A 432 -1.59 15.93 6.43
C ALA A 432 -2.00 17.35 5.98
N GLN A 433 -1.17 18.00 5.16
CA GLN A 433 -1.46 19.31 4.56
C GLN A 433 -2.63 19.23 3.58
N GLN A 434 -2.67 18.19 2.74
CA GLN A 434 -3.79 17.99 1.83
C GLN A 434 -5.10 17.70 2.58
N ALA A 435 -5.05 16.89 3.64
CA ALA A 435 -6.20 16.67 4.51
C ALA A 435 -6.69 17.97 5.19
N ALA A 436 -5.81 18.96 5.34
CA ALA A 436 -6.15 20.32 5.79
C ALA A 436 -6.61 21.25 4.66
N ALA A 437 -6.80 20.75 3.43
CA ALA A 437 -7.06 21.53 2.22
C ALA A 437 -5.98 22.58 1.87
N ASP A 438 -4.76 22.42 2.38
CA ASP A 438 -3.59 23.26 2.04
C ASP A 438 -2.86 22.65 0.83
N TYR A 439 -3.46 22.78 -0.35
CA TYR A 439 -2.97 22.14 -1.58
C TYR A 439 -1.62 22.68 -2.04
N GLU A 440 -1.32 23.96 -1.80
CA GLU A 440 -0.03 24.55 -2.18
C GLU A 440 1.12 24.00 -1.31
N ALA A 441 0.92 23.92 0.01
CA ALA A 441 1.91 23.29 0.89
C ALA A 441 2.06 21.80 0.57
N ALA A 442 0.94 21.08 0.40
CA ALA A 442 0.95 19.67 0.05
C ALA A 442 1.71 19.41 -1.26
N PHE A 443 1.43 20.19 -2.32
CA PHE A 443 2.13 20.08 -3.60
C PHE A 443 3.64 20.28 -3.47
N ARG A 444 4.08 21.30 -2.70
CA ARG A 444 5.51 21.52 -2.44
C ARG A 444 6.15 20.36 -1.68
N SER A 445 5.46 19.83 -0.66
CA SER A 445 5.93 18.69 0.14
C SER A 445 6.06 17.43 -0.72
N PHE A 446 5.04 17.07 -1.49
CA PHE A 446 5.07 15.91 -2.38
C PHE A 446 6.14 16.04 -3.45
N ARG A 447 6.24 17.20 -4.10
CA ARG A 447 7.27 17.42 -5.14
C ARG A 447 8.66 17.23 -4.57
N HIS A 448 8.95 17.81 -3.41
CA HIS A 448 10.27 17.68 -2.79
C HIS A 448 10.53 16.23 -2.34
N ALA A 449 9.55 15.53 -1.76
CA ALA A 449 9.71 14.12 -1.45
C ALA A 449 9.97 13.27 -2.72
N ALA A 450 9.27 13.53 -3.81
CA ALA A 450 9.49 12.87 -5.11
C ALA A 450 10.86 13.19 -5.73
N ASP A 451 11.31 14.45 -5.63
CA ASP A 451 12.64 14.89 -6.07
C ASP A 451 13.74 14.20 -5.24
N ALA A 452 13.45 13.85 -3.97
CA ALA A 452 14.31 13.08 -3.08
C ALA A 452 14.16 11.55 -3.24
N GLY A 453 13.42 11.07 -4.24
CA GLY A 453 13.29 9.64 -4.56
C GLY A 453 12.10 8.92 -3.92
N HIS A 454 11.24 9.60 -3.16
CA HIS A 454 10.06 8.95 -2.57
C HIS A 454 9.05 8.56 -3.65
N VAL A 455 8.91 7.25 -3.89
CA VAL A 455 8.11 6.66 -4.99
C VAL A 455 6.66 7.14 -4.96
N ARG A 456 5.95 6.90 -3.84
CA ARG A 456 4.54 7.28 -3.62
C ARG A 456 4.28 8.79 -3.77
N ALA A 457 5.31 9.63 -3.57
CA ALA A 457 5.17 11.08 -3.71
C ALA A 457 5.07 11.52 -5.17
N MET A 458 5.55 10.69 -6.12
CA MET A 458 5.39 10.93 -7.56
C MET A 458 3.92 10.87 -7.96
N TYR A 459 3.19 9.84 -7.51
CA TYR A 459 1.74 9.74 -7.64
C TYR A 459 1.03 10.94 -7.02
N ALA A 460 1.35 11.29 -5.76
CA ALA A 460 0.66 12.36 -5.05
C ALA A 460 0.84 13.72 -5.75
N THR A 461 2.05 13.98 -6.27
CA THR A 461 2.34 15.16 -7.10
C THR A 461 1.55 15.13 -8.41
N ALA A 462 1.57 14.01 -9.13
CA ALA A 462 0.85 13.83 -10.39
C ALA A 462 -0.67 14.02 -10.24
N ARG A 463 -1.25 13.55 -9.12
CA ARG A 463 -2.67 13.74 -8.83
C ARG A 463 -3.02 15.22 -8.65
N LEU A 464 -2.21 16.00 -7.94
CA LEU A 464 -2.47 17.45 -7.79
C LEU A 464 -2.29 18.21 -9.11
N LEU A 465 -1.31 17.85 -9.93
CA LEU A 465 -1.11 18.44 -11.27
C LEU A 465 -2.28 18.20 -12.23
N THR A 466 -3.13 17.20 -11.95
CA THR A 466 -4.20 16.76 -12.86
C THR A 466 -5.60 16.84 -12.26
N SER A 467 -5.71 17.17 -10.98
CA SER A 467 -6.98 17.28 -10.28
C SER A 467 -7.75 18.53 -10.71
N GLN A 468 -9.05 18.37 -10.91
CA GLN A 468 -9.98 19.49 -11.13
C GLN A 468 -10.46 20.11 -9.82
N GLN A 469 -10.24 19.45 -8.68
CA GLN A 469 -10.65 19.96 -7.35
C GLN A 469 -9.72 21.07 -6.83
N VAL A 470 -8.52 21.20 -7.41
CA VAL A 470 -7.61 22.28 -7.05
C VAL A 470 -8.09 23.56 -7.72
N ASP A 471 -8.56 24.50 -6.90
CA ASP A 471 -8.88 25.86 -7.34
C ASP A 471 -7.59 26.61 -7.68
N ARG A 472 -7.28 26.68 -8.98
CA ARG A 472 -6.03 27.29 -9.49
C ARG A 472 -6.05 28.81 -9.48
N ASP A 473 -7.19 29.43 -9.20
CA ASP A 473 -7.25 30.88 -8.96
C ASP A 473 -6.81 31.22 -7.53
N LEU A 474 -6.94 30.26 -6.60
CA LEU A 474 -6.57 30.41 -5.19
C LEU A 474 -5.20 29.79 -4.85
N PHE A 475 -4.83 28.68 -5.50
CA PHE A 475 -3.61 27.93 -5.18
C PHE A 475 -2.64 27.92 -6.35
N ASP A 476 -1.35 28.21 -6.09
CA ASP A 476 -0.27 28.17 -7.09
C ASP A 476 0.18 26.72 -7.37
N VAL A 477 -0.73 25.92 -7.94
CA VAL A 477 -0.48 24.55 -8.36
C VAL A 477 -0.82 24.43 -9.86
N PRO A 478 0.19 24.28 -10.74
CA PRO A 478 -0.06 24.28 -12.18
C PRO A 478 -0.80 23.02 -12.63
N GLU A 479 -1.61 23.15 -13.68
CA GLU A 479 -2.05 21.99 -14.45
C GLU A 479 -0.94 21.55 -15.40
N ASP A 480 -0.46 20.31 -15.28
CA ASP A 480 0.58 19.78 -16.16
C ASP A 480 0.46 18.25 -16.31
N ARG A 481 -0.31 17.83 -17.32
CA ARG A 481 -0.54 16.41 -17.64
C ARG A 481 0.74 15.70 -18.10
N ALA A 482 1.59 16.38 -18.88
CA ALA A 482 2.79 15.77 -19.43
C ALA A 482 3.78 15.42 -18.31
N ARG A 483 3.99 16.35 -17.38
CA ARG A 483 4.79 16.10 -16.18
C ARG A 483 4.17 15.07 -15.27
N ALA A 484 2.84 15.11 -15.08
CA ALA A 484 2.13 14.10 -14.30
C ALA A 484 2.36 12.70 -14.88
N ASN A 485 2.20 12.50 -16.18
CA ASN A 485 2.44 11.21 -16.83
C ASN A 485 3.89 10.76 -16.66
N ALA A 486 4.87 11.65 -16.82
CA ALA A 486 6.28 11.31 -16.61
C ALA A 486 6.59 10.86 -15.16
N LEU A 487 5.93 11.46 -14.17
CA LEU A 487 6.02 11.02 -12.77
C LEU A 487 5.35 9.67 -12.56
N LEU A 488 4.19 9.44 -13.18
CA LEU A 488 3.47 8.17 -13.08
C LEU A 488 4.24 7.02 -13.71
N GLU A 489 4.86 7.20 -14.88
CA GLU A 489 5.70 6.17 -15.51
C GLU A 489 6.88 5.77 -14.62
N ARG A 490 7.52 6.75 -13.94
CA ARG A 490 8.57 6.48 -12.96
C ARG A 490 8.04 5.73 -11.74
N GLY A 491 6.87 6.12 -11.23
CA GLY A 491 6.21 5.42 -10.13
C GLY A 491 5.86 3.97 -10.51
N ILE A 492 5.31 3.74 -11.70
CA ILE A 492 4.99 2.42 -12.24
C ILE A 492 6.24 1.56 -12.36
N ALA A 493 7.34 2.12 -12.88
CA ALA A 493 8.63 1.42 -12.96
C ALA A 493 9.18 1.03 -11.58
N ALA A 494 8.92 1.84 -10.55
CA ALA A 494 9.28 1.56 -9.16
C ALA A 494 8.23 0.72 -8.40
N GLY A 495 7.22 0.18 -9.10
CA GLY A 495 6.22 -0.72 -8.52
C GLY A 495 5.08 -0.03 -7.76
N ASP A 496 4.80 1.25 -7.99
CA ASP A 496 3.74 1.97 -7.28
C ASP A 496 2.31 1.64 -7.79
N PRO A 497 1.45 0.96 -6.99
CA PRO A 497 0.08 0.64 -7.39
C PRO A 497 -0.82 1.86 -7.59
N PHE A 498 -0.61 2.98 -6.89
CA PHE A 498 -1.46 4.16 -7.13
C PHE A 498 -1.04 4.91 -8.39
N ALA A 499 0.25 4.85 -8.78
CA ALA A 499 0.68 5.37 -10.06
C ALA A 499 0.08 4.55 -11.21
N MET A 500 0.11 3.23 -11.09
CA MET A 500 -0.57 2.30 -12.00
C MET A 500 -2.07 2.62 -12.08
N HIS A 501 -2.74 2.79 -10.93
CA HIS A 501 -4.15 3.16 -10.88
C HIS A 501 -4.45 4.47 -11.63
N LEU A 502 -3.71 5.54 -11.33
CA LEU A 502 -4.04 6.86 -11.86
C LEU A 502 -3.89 6.92 -13.38
N LEU A 503 -2.79 6.37 -13.91
CA LEU A 503 -2.58 6.29 -15.35
C LEU A 503 -3.52 5.26 -16.00
N GLY A 504 -3.68 4.09 -15.37
CA GLY A 504 -4.53 3.01 -15.85
C GLY A 504 -5.99 3.44 -16.00
N ARG A 505 -6.55 4.09 -14.99
CA ARG A 505 -7.89 4.68 -15.03
C ARG A 505 -8.03 5.73 -16.13
N PHE A 506 -7.02 6.59 -16.30
CA PHE A 506 -7.06 7.60 -17.35
C PHE A 506 -7.11 6.96 -18.73
N LEU A 507 -6.23 6.00 -19.00
CA LEU A 507 -6.17 5.28 -20.26
C LEU A 507 -7.43 4.44 -20.51
N LEU A 508 -7.93 3.71 -19.51
CA LEU A 508 -9.13 2.87 -19.67
C LEU A 508 -10.39 3.69 -19.96
N ARG A 509 -10.51 4.90 -19.42
CA ARG A 509 -11.67 5.78 -19.63
C ARG A 509 -11.57 6.68 -20.86
N ASN A 510 -10.36 7.03 -21.30
CA ASN A 510 -10.14 8.05 -22.32
C ASN A 510 -9.24 7.60 -23.49
N GLY A 511 -8.76 6.37 -23.49
CA GLY A 511 -7.93 5.82 -24.57
C GLY A 511 -8.68 5.84 -25.90
N GLU A 512 -8.00 6.24 -26.98
CA GLU A 512 -8.58 6.35 -28.32
C GLU A 512 -8.26 5.11 -29.17
N THR A 513 -7.27 4.33 -28.73
CA THR A 513 -6.80 3.11 -29.41
C THR A 513 -6.95 1.88 -28.51
N ASP A 514 -7.11 0.70 -29.14
CA ASP A 514 -7.19 -0.58 -28.41
C ASP A 514 -5.96 -0.79 -27.51
N ALA A 515 -4.77 -0.43 -27.99
CA ALA A 515 -3.52 -0.54 -27.24
C ALA A 515 -3.49 0.35 -25.98
N GLU A 516 -4.11 1.53 -26.02
CA GLU A 516 -4.21 2.40 -24.84
C GLU A 516 -5.19 1.85 -23.82
N LEU A 517 -6.37 1.39 -24.26
CA LEU A 517 -7.37 0.77 -23.39
C LEU A 517 -6.83 -0.49 -22.73
N GLU A 518 -6.13 -1.32 -23.52
CA GLU A 518 -5.43 -2.52 -23.08
C GLU A 518 -4.41 -2.19 -22.00
N ARG A 519 -3.50 -1.25 -22.26
CA ARG A 519 -2.55 -0.77 -21.26
C ARG A 519 -3.25 -0.23 -20.01
N GLY A 520 -4.38 0.46 -20.17
CA GLY A 520 -5.18 0.98 -19.08
C GLY A 520 -5.71 -0.13 -18.16
N PHE A 521 -6.29 -1.17 -18.77
CA PHE A 521 -6.76 -2.36 -18.07
C PHE A 521 -5.60 -3.08 -17.37
N GLU A 522 -4.50 -3.34 -18.08
CA GLU A 522 -3.31 -3.99 -17.52
C GLU A 522 -2.77 -3.24 -16.30
N LEU A 523 -2.69 -1.91 -16.35
CA LEU A 523 -2.23 -1.13 -15.19
C LEU A 523 -3.21 -1.22 -14.00
N LEU A 524 -4.51 -1.25 -14.24
CA LEU A 524 -5.50 -1.36 -13.17
C LEU A 524 -5.53 -2.75 -12.55
N ASP A 525 -5.50 -3.79 -13.38
CA ASP A 525 -5.32 -5.18 -12.94
C ASP A 525 -3.98 -5.30 -12.21
N ARG A 526 -2.97 -4.54 -12.69
CA ARG A 526 -1.69 -4.37 -12.03
C ARG A 526 -1.80 -3.88 -10.59
N ALA A 527 -2.48 -2.77 -10.38
CA ALA A 527 -2.72 -2.28 -9.05
C ALA A 527 -3.63 -3.20 -8.21
N ALA A 528 -4.65 -3.82 -8.79
CA ALA A 528 -5.63 -4.62 -8.07
C ALA A 528 -5.02 -5.88 -7.41
N GLU A 529 -4.16 -6.64 -8.10
CA GLU A 529 -3.49 -7.80 -7.47
C GLU A 529 -2.50 -7.40 -6.37
N LEU A 530 -2.08 -6.12 -6.32
CA LEU A 530 -1.32 -5.54 -5.21
C LEU A 530 -2.20 -5.12 -4.02
N GLY A 531 -3.49 -5.44 -4.04
CA GLY A 531 -4.45 -5.05 -3.01
C GLY A 531 -5.00 -3.63 -3.15
N HIS A 532 -4.77 -2.94 -4.28
CA HIS A 532 -5.23 -1.56 -4.48
C HIS A 532 -6.75 -1.49 -4.70
N THR A 533 -7.48 -1.14 -3.64
CA THR A 533 -8.95 -1.14 -3.60
C THR A 533 -9.58 -0.19 -4.63
N TYR A 534 -8.98 0.98 -4.90
CA TYR A 534 -9.55 1.88 -5.92
C TYR A 534 -9.45 1.29 -7.33
N SER A 535 -8.47 0.43 -7.61
CA SER A 535 -8.38 -0.22 -8.92
C SER A 535 -9.37 -1.36 -9.03
N MET A 536 -9.59 -2.12 -7.95
CA MET A 536 -10.68 -3.08 -7.87
C MET A 536 -12.03 -2.38 -8.10
N ASN A 537 -12.26 -1.23 -7.47
CA ASN A 537 -13.47 -0.44 -7.68
C ASN A 537 -13.64 0.01 -9.15
N GLU A 538 -12.58 0.52 -9.78
CA GLU A 538 -12.62 0.94 -11.18
C GLU A 538 -12.89 -0.23 -12.14
N LEU A 539 -12.23 -1.38 -11.95
CA LEU A 539 -12.47 -2.58 -12.75
C LEU A 539 -13.88 -3.13 -12.52
N GLY A 540 -14.34 -3.13 -11.27
CA GLY A 540 -15.70 -3.51 -10.90
C GLY A 540 -16.74 -2.72 -11.67
N VAL A 541 -16.65 -1.38 -11.61
CA VAL A 541 -17.56 -0.47 -12.34
C VAL A 541 -17.43 -0.63 -13.85
N TYR A 542 -16.22 -0.84 -14.37
CA TYR A 542 -15.99 -1.05 -15.81
C TYR A 542 -16.79 -2.25 -16.35
N PHE A 543 -16.76 -3.40 -15.65
CA PHE A 543 -17.50 -4.59 -16.04
C PHE A 543 -19.01 -4.52 -15.74
N LEU A 544 -19.44 -3.61 -14.85
CA LEU A 544 -20.85 -3.38 -14.52
C LEU A 544 -21.49 -2.28 -15.39
N ASN A 545 -20.76 -1.70 -16.35
CA ASN A 545 -21.33 -0.75 -17.29
C ASN A 545 -22.26 -1.48 -18.27
N THR A 546 -23.57 -1.37 -18.05
CA THR A 546 -24.62 -2.05 -18.85
C THR A 546 -24.62 -1.67 -20.32
N ASP A 547 -24.12 -0.48 -20.66
CA ASP A 547 -23.99 0.00 -22.05
C ASP A 547 -22.61 -0.31 -22.65
N GLY A 548 -21.70 -0.87 -21.84
CA GLY A 548 -20.33 -1.15 -22.24
C GLY A 548 -20.19 -2.42 -23.09
N ALA A 549 -19.24 -2.39 -24.03
CA ALA A 549 -18.90 -3.57 -24.85
C ALA A 549 -18.36 -4.76 -24.03
N HIS A 550 -18.03 -4.53 -22.76
CA HIS A 550 -17.44 -5.50 -21.84
C HIS A 550 -18.31 -5.71 -20.60
N PHE A 551 -19.63 -5.55 -20.71
CA PHE A 551 -20.56 -5.85 -19.62
C PHE A 551 -20.45 -7.32 -19.19
N LEU A 552 -19.89 -7.55 -18.00
CA LEU A 552 -19.65 -8.85 -17.38
C LEU A 552 -19.94 -8.72 -15.87
N PRO A 553 -21.23 -8.70 -15.47
CA PRO A 553 -21.64 -8.29 -14.13
C PRO A 553 -21.08 -9.18 -13.01
N GLU A 554 -21.01 -10.49 -13.23
CA GLU A 554 -20.40 -11.43 -12.28
C GLU A 554 -18.94 -11.06 -11.97
N ARG A 555 -18.16 -10.75 -13.01
CA ARG A 555 -16.77 -10.31 -12.87
C ARG A 555 -16.67 -8.97 -12.14
N GLY A 556 -17.53 -8.02 -12.49
CA GLY A 556 -17.53 -6.71 -11.83
C GLY A 556 -17.84 -6.81 -10.34
N LEU A 557 -18.81 -7.64 -9.97
CA LEU A 557 -19.15 -7.94 -8.58
C LEU A 557 -18.00 -8.55 -7.79
N ARG A 558 -17.17 -9.43 -8.39
CA ARG A 558 -15.99 -10.00 -7.71
C ARG A 558 -14.99 -8.93 -7.30
N TYR A 559 -14.63 -8.01 -8.20
CA TYR A 559 -13.73 -6.91 -7.84
C TYR A 559 -14.31 -6.01 -6.74
N LEU A 560 -15.61 -5.66 -6.82
CA LEU A 560 -16.24 -4.83 -5.79
C LEU A 560 -16.30 -5.53 -4.42
N ARG A 561 -16.56 -6.84 -4.40
CA ARG A 561 -16.52 -7.65 -3.17
C ARG A 561 -15.11 -7.77 -2.60
N ALA A 562 -14.09 -7.94 -3.43
CA ALA A 562 -12.69 -7.95 -3.00
C ALA A 562 -12.28 -6.60 -2.36
N SER A 563 -12.74 -5.49 -2.93
CA SER A 563 -12.56 -4.15 -2.35
C SER A 563 -13.26 -4.02 -0.99
N ALA A 564 -14.53 -4.43 -0.91
CA ALA A 564 -15.33 -4.40 0.32
C ALA A 564 -14.79 -5.32 1.44
N ALA A 565 -14.20 -6.47 1.08
CA ALA A 565 -13.54 -7.38 2.02
C ALA A 565 -12.36 -6.72 2.74
N ARG A 566 -11.70 -5.76 2.09
CA ARG A 566 -10.61 -4.94 2.66
C ARG A 566 -11.12 -3.68 3.38
N GLU A 567 -12.40 -3.67 3.75
CA GLU A 567 -13.07 -2.55 4.42
C GLU A 567 -13.06 -1.23 3.64
N ASP A 568 -12.92 -1.29 2.31
CA ASP A 568 -12.91 -0.09 1.48
C ASP A 568 -14.29 0.56 1.40
N ILE A 569 -14.35 1.82 1.83
CA ILE A 569 -15.60 2.59 1.91
C ILE A 569 -16.24 2.84 0.54
N TYR A 570 -15.44 2.87 -0.54
CA TYR A 570 -15.96 3.01 -1.90
C TYR A 570 -16.39 1.67 -2.49
N GLY A 571 -15.76 0.56 -2.10
CA GLY A 571 -16.23 -0.79 -2.38
C GLY A 571 -17.63 -1.02 -1.82
N TYR A 572 -17.85 -0.65 -0.54
CA TYR A 572 -19.19 -0.66 0.06
C TYR A 572 -20.18 0.23 -0.70
N HIS A 573 -19.78 1.46 -1.05
CA HIS A 573 -20.66 2.38 -1.78
C HIS A 573 -21.03 1.86 -3.18
N ASN A 574 -20.06 1.31 -3.92
CA ASN A 574 -20.26 0.75 -5.25
C ASN A 574 -21.19 -0.47 -5.20
N LEU A 575 -21.03 -1.37 -4.23
CA LEU A 575 -21.97 -2.48 -4.02
C LEU A 575 -23.37 -1.96 -3.71
N GLY A 576 -23.51 -0.92 -2.89
CA GLY A 576 -24.79 -0.26 -2.65
C GLY A 576 -25.45 0.25 -3.94
N PHE A 577 -24.67 0.77 -4.88
CA PHE A 577 -25.18 1.18 -6.19
C PHE A 577 -25.59 0.02 -7.09
N VAL A 578 -24.84 -1.09 -7.06
CA VAL A 578 -25.22 -2.30 -7.80
C VAL A 578 -26.60 -2.77 -7.36
N GLU A 579 -26.82 -2.90 -6.05
CA GLU A 579 -28.10 -3.32 -5.49
C GLU A 579 -29.22 -2.29 -5.72
N LEU A 580 -28.91 -0.99 -5.65
CA LEU A 580 -29.90 0.08 -5.83
C LEU A 580 -30.44 0.17 -7.27
N TYR A 581 -29.58 -0.08 -8.26
CA TYR A 581 -29.89 0.11 -9.67
C TYR A 581 -29.92 -1.18 -10.49
N ALA A 582 -29.72 -2.34 -9.86
CA ALA A 582 -29.59 -3.64 -10.51
C ALA A 582 -28.52 -3.64 -11.63
N LEU A 583 -27.34 -3.09 -11.33
CA LEU A 583 -26.25 -3.01 -12.32
C LEU A 583 -25.70 -4.38 -12.72
N ASP A 584 -26.05 -5.42 -11.98
CA ASP A 584 -25.73 -6.81 -12.28
C ASP A 584 -26.72 -7.48 -13.28
N GLY A 585 -27.77 -6.76 -13.69
CA GLY A 585 -28.82 -7.26 -14.57
C GLY A 585 -29.98 -7.95 -13.86
N GLY A 586 -30.01 -7.91 -12.52
CA GLY A 586 -31.10 -8.42 -11.70
C GLY A 586 -32.26 -7.43 -11.51
N GLU A 587 -32.85 -7.44 -10.31
CA GLU A 587 -33.85 -6.47 -9.87
C GLU A 587 -33.30 -5.72 -8.64
N PRO A 588 -33.67 -4.45 -8.41
CA PRO A 588 -33.13 -3.70 -7.28
C PRO A 588 -33.45 -4.33 -5.92
N ASP A 589 -32.44 -4.50 -5.07
CA ASP A 589 -32.59 -4.86 -3.66
C ASP A 589 -32.29 -3.64 -2.78
N TYR A 590 -33.35 -2.90 -2.42
CA TYR A 590 -33.21 -1.71 -1.60
C TYR A 590 -32.76 -2.01 -0.16
N GLY A 591 -33.04 -3.21 0.37
CA GLY A 591 -32.59 -3.61 1.70
C GLY A 591 -31.07 -3.83 1.72
N ALA A 592 -30.57 -4.57 0.74
CA ALA A 592 -29.13 -4.78 0.56
C ALA A 592 -28.40 -3.46 0.25
N ALA A 593 -28.94 -2.64 -0.66
CA ALA A 593 -28.39 -1.31 -0.97
C ALA A 593 -28.26 -0.44 0.28
N TYR A 594 -29.31 -0.39 1.12
CA TYR A 594 -29.30 0.38 2.36
C TYR A 594 -28.21 -0.13 3.31
N ALA A 595 -28.10 -1.45 3.50
CA ALA A 595 -27.09 -2.05 4.36
C ALA A 595 -25.66 -1.71 3.90
N TRP A 596 -25.39 -1.75 2.59
CA TRP A 596 -24.09 -1.37 2.03
C TRP A 596 -23.78 0.11 2.22
N PHE A 597 -24.74 0.99 1.94
CA PHE A 597 -24.55 2.42 2.15
C PHE A 597 -24.38 2.79 3.62
N VAL A 598 -25.03 2.07 4.57
CA VAL A 598 -24.78 2.25 6.01
C VAL A 598 -23.32 1.94 6.33
N ARG A 599 -22.78 0.80 5.88
CA ARG A 599 -21.35 0.47 6.11
C ARG A 599 -20.42 1.52 5.51
N ALA A 600 -20.68 1.96 4.28
CA ALA A 600 -19.92 3.03 3.64
C ALA A 600 -19.98 4.34 4.46
N ALA A 601 -21.18 4.70 4.94
CA ALA A 601 -21.42 5.90 5.71
C ALA A 601 -20.77 5.85 7.09
N GLU A 602 -20.83 4.72 7.80
CA GLU A 602 -20.14 4.50 9.08
C GLU A 602 -18.62 4.51 8.92
N GLY A 603 -18.11 3.92 7.83
CA GLY A 603 -16.69 3.94 7.47
C GLY A 603 -16.16 5.32 7.05
N GLY A 604 -17.02 6.31 6.80
CA GLY A 604 -16.59 7.68 6.51
C GLY A 604 -16.81 8.16 5.08
N HIS A 605 -17.48 7.38 4.21
CA HIS A 605 -17.75 7.77 2.83
C HIS A 605 -18.51 9.12 2.76
N PRO A 606 -18.09 10.08 1.92
CA PRO A 606 -18.68 11.42 1.94
C PRO A 606 -20.09 11.49 1.38
N ARG A 607 -20.43 10.69 0.35
CA ARG A 607 -21.73 10.76 -0.35
C ARG A 607 -22.77 9.71 0.08
N ALA A 608 -22.32 8.61 0.70
CA ALA A 608 -23.21 7.52 1.13
C ALA A 608 -24.36 7.99 2.04
N PRO A 609 -24.16 8.96 2.96
CA PRO A 609 -25.25 9.45 3.78
C PRO A 609 -26.37 10.12 2.96
N ALA A 610 -26.03 10.83 1.88
CA ALA A 610 -27.06 11.43 1.02
C ALA A 610 -27.79 10.38 0.17
N ASP A 611 -27.12 9.28 -0.23
CA ASP A 611 -27.79 8.14 -0.86
C ASP A 611 -28.82 7.50 0.09
N LEU A 612 -28.43 7.25 1.36
CA LEU A 612 -29.35 6.75 2.39
C LEU A 612 -30.56 7.67 2.56
N GLY A 613 -30.33 8.98 2.73
CA GLY A 613 -31.42 9.95 2.84
C GLY A 613 -32.36 9.93 1.64
N ARG A 614 -31.83 9.79 0.40
CA ARG A 614 -32.64 9.71 -0.81
C ARG A 614 -33.49 8.44 -0.87
N MET A 615 -32.95 7.30 -0.45
CA MET A 615 -33.69 6.03 -0.43
C MET A 615 -34.89 6.10 0.50
N ILE A 616 -34.71 6.69 1.69
CA ILE A 616 -35.79 6.89 2.66
C ILE A 616 -36.88 7.80 2.09
N VAL A 617 -36.49 8.95 1.53
CA VAL A 617 -37.44 9.92 0.95
C VAL A 617 -38.23 9.34 -0.23
N ARG A 618 -37.60 8.46 -1.01
CA ARG A 618 -38.25 7.76 -2.14
C ARG A 618 -39.15 6.59 -1.70
N GLY A 619 -39.19 6.27 -0.40
CA GLY A 619 -39.92 5.11 0.11
C GLY A 619 -39.36 3.78 -0.36
N GLN A 620 -38.06 3.73 -0.70
CA GLN A 620 -37.38 2.50 -1.10
C GLN A 620 -37.09 1.60 0.11
N VAL A 621 -37.07 2.18 1.32
CA VAL A 621 -36.95 1.49 2.61
C VAL A 621 -37.94 2.06 3.62
N ASP A 622 -38.37 1.26 4.59
CA ASP A 622 -39.31 1.66 5.65
C ASP A 622 -38.59 2.30 6.83
N GLU A 623 -38.10 3.53 6.60
CA GLU A 623 -37.42 4.34 7.60
C GLU A 623 -38.07 5.72 7.75
N SER A 624 -37.90 6.36 8.91
CA SER A 624 -38.59 7.61 9.19
C SER A 624 -38.01 8.80 8.39
N PRO A 625 -38.82 9.80 7.99
CA PRO A 625 -38.31 11.05 7.40
C PRO A 625 -37.29 11.78 8.27
N ARG A 626 -37.37 11.61 9.60
CA ARG A 626 -36.38 12.16 10.54
C ARG A 626 -35.02 11.50 10.41
N GLU A 627 -35.01 10.21 10.10
CA GLU A 627 -33.80 9.44 9.84
C GLU A 627 -33.11 9.90 8.56
N ALA A 628 -33.89 10.23 7.52
CA ALA A 628 -33.34 10.86 6.31
C ALA A 628 -32.60 12.17 6.62
N VAL A 629 -33.18 13.04 7.46
CA VAL A 629 -32.52 14.28 7.90
C VAL A 629 -31.23 13.99 8.66
N ARG A 630 -31.19 12.96 9.52
CA ARG A 630 -29.97 12.56 10.23
C ARG A 630 -28.85 12.16 9.26
N TRP A 631 -29.17 11.35 8.25
CA TRP A 631 -28.19 10.95 7.23
C TRP A 631 -27.73 12.14 6.39
N TYR A 632 -28.64 13.00 5.96
CA TYR A 632 -28.31 14.22 5.24
C TYR A 632 -27.44 15.18 6.04
N ASP A 633 -27.67 15.33 7.35
CA ASP A 633 -26.83 16.12 8.24
C ASP A 633 -25.41 15.56 8.32
N MET A 634 -25.27 14.24 8.34
CA MET A 634 -23.97 13.58 8.30
C MET A 634 -23.24 13.82 6.97
N GLY A 635 -23.94 13.74 5.84
CA GLY A 635 -23.39 14.09 4.53
C GLY A 635 -22.96 15.55 4.44
N LEU A 636 -23.81 16.48 4.91
CA LEU A 636 -23.49 17.91 4.97
C LEU A 636 -22.24 18.17 5.82
N ALA A 637 -22.12 17.54 6.99
CA ALA A 637 -20.95 17.68 7.86
C ALA A 637 -19.65 17.19 7.20
N ARG A 638 -19.75 16.29 6.21
CA ARG A 638 -18.63 15.81 5.39
C ARG A 638 -18.46 16.58 4.08
N GLY A 639 -19.23 17.64 3.87
CA GLY A 639 -19.12 18.51 2.69
C GLY A 639 -19.96 18.10 1.48
N ASP A 640 -20.95 17.21 1.65
CA ASP A 640 -21.95 16.97 0.61
C ASP A 640 -23.06 18.04 0.67
N GLY A 641 -23.02 18.97 -0.29
CA GLY A 641 -24.01 20.05 -0.41
C GLY A 641 -25.44 19.55 -0.62
N TRP A 642 -25.62 18.40 -1.27
CA TRP A 642 -26.95 17.82 -1.47
C TRP A 642 -27.59 17.34 -0.17
N GLY A 643 -26.77 16.90 0.79
CA GLY A 643 -27.25 16.59 2.14
C GLY A 643 -27.98 17.80 2.75
N GLY A 644 -27.30 18.95 2.79
CA GLY A 644 -27.88 20.16 3.37
C GLY A 644 -29.14 20.65 2.64
N VAL A 645 -29.11 20.65 1.31
CA VAL A 645 -30.25 21.08 0.47
C VAL A 645 -31.46 20.17 0.65
N ASN A 646 -31.27 18.85 0.66
CA ASN A 646 -32.36 17.89 0.77
C ASN A 646 -32.99 17.90 2.17
N ALA A 647 -32.17 17.93 3.22
CA ALA A 647 -32.68 18.10 4.58
C ALA A 647 -33.45 19.41 4.76
N ALA A 648 -32.92 20.52 4.23
CA ALA A 648 -33.62 21.80 4.27
C ALA A 648 -34.97 21.74 3.54
N ASN A 649 -35.01 21.10 2.36
CA ASN A 649 -36.23 20.96 1.57
C ASN A 649 -37.33 20.20 2.33
N MET A 650 -36.99 19.04 2.92
CA MET A 650 -37.95 18.23 3.69
C MET A 650 -38.55 19.02 4.86
N ILE A 651 -37.71 19.78 5.58
CA ILE A 651 -38.17 20.59 6.73
C ILE A 651 -39.05 21.75 6.26
N LEU A 652 -38.64 22.48 5.20
CA LEU A 652 -39.38 23.63 4.67
C LEU A 652 -40.75 23.23 4.10
N ASN A 653 -40.86 22.02 3.55
CA ASN A 653 -42.11 21.48 3.04
C ASN A 653 -43.00 20.88 4.15
N GLY A 654 -42.53 20.83 5.40
CA GLY A 654 -43.27 20.26 6.52
C GLY A 654 -43.36 18.73 6.51
N GLU A 655 -42.49 18.05 5.75
CA GLU A 655 -42.41 16.59 5.67
C GLU A 655 -41.84 15.97 6.96
N VAL A 656 -41.14 16.78 7.78
CA VAL A 656 -40.54 16.37 9.04
C VAL A 656 -40.98 17.32 10.16
N THR A 657 -41.47 16.77 11.26
CA THR A 657 -41.88 17.55 12.44
C THR A 657 -40.72 17.74 13.42
N GLY A 658 -40.79 18.78 14.25
CA GLY A 658 -39.79 19.04 15.30
C GLY A 658 -38.58 19.85 14.87
N PHE A 659 -38.48 20.24 13.59
CA PHE A 659 -37.51 21.21 13.09
C PHE A 659 -38.16 22.55 12.78
N SER A 660 -37.41 23.63 12.98
CA SER A 660 -37.80 24.99 12.64
C SER A 660 -37.28 25.40 11.26
N THR A 661 -37.94 26.37 10.62
CA THR A 661 -37.46 26.99 9.37
C THR A 661 -36.01 27.45 9.50
N ALA A 662 -35.65 28.05 10.63
CA ALA A 662 -34.28 28.50 10.89
C ALA A 662 -33.25 27.35 10.82
N GLU A 663 -33.59 26.15 11.31
CA GLU A 663 -32.71 24.97 11.25
C GLU A 663 -32.55 24.45 9.83
N ALA A 664 -33.59 24.54 8.99
CA ALA A 664 -33.48 24.26 7.56
C ALA A 664 -32.55 25.26 6.87
N LEU A 665 -32.65 26.54 7.20
CA LEU A 665 -31.86 27.59 6.56
C LEU A 665 -30.39 27.57 6.95
N VAL A 666 -30.04 27.11 8.15
CA VAL A 666 -28.63 26.84 8.51
C VAL A 666 -28.05 25.75 7.59
N ARG A 667 -28.79 24.67 7.33
CA ARG A 667 -28.35 23.59 6.43
C ARG A 667 -28.17 24.09 4.99
N ALA A 668 -29.14 24.82 4.47
CA ALA A 668 -29.06 25.44 3.14
C ALA A 668 -27.87 26.42 3.05
N ALA A 669 -27.66 27.27 4.05
CA ALA A 669 -26.56 28.22 4.07
C ALA A 669 -25.18 27.54 4.08
N LYS A 670 -25.02 26.44 4.81
CA LYS A 670 -23.79 25.64 4.77
C LYS A 670 -23.60 24.98 3.39
N ALA A 671 -24.65 24.42 2.81
CA ALA A 671 -24.59 23.80 1.47
C ALA A 671 -24.17 24.77 0.36
N LEU A 672 -24.47 26.06 0.51
CA LEU A 672 -24.19 27.11 -0.46
C LEU A 672 -22.71 27.28 -0.83
N HIS A 673 -21.79 26.98 0.09
CA HIS A 673 -20.34 27.17 -0.10
C HIS A 673 -19.59 25.87 -0.33
N LEU A 674 -20.30 24.78 -0.57
CA LEU A 674 -19.72 23.49 -0.95
C LEU A 674 -19.59 23.41 -2.47
N PRO A 675 -18.70 22.54 -3.01
CA PRO A 675 -18.27 22.60 -4.42
C PRO A 675 -19.36 22.34 -5.47
N ASP A 676 -20.51 21.73 -5.10
CA ASP A 676 -21.57 21.41 -6.06
C ASP A 676 -22.43 22.65 -6.37
N GLU A 677 -22.23 23.24 -7.55
CA GLU A 677 -22.95 24.44 -7.99
C GLU A 677 -24.47 24.26 -8.12
N GLU A 678 -24.94 23.04 -8.40
CA GLU A 678 -26.37 22.76 -8.55
C GLU A 678 -27.07 22.72 -7.17
N ALA A 679 -26.40 22.11 -6.19
CA ALA A 679 -26.80 22.16 -4.79
C ALA A 679 -26.72 23.61 -4.27
N ALA A 680 -25.63 24.32 -4.56
CA ALA A 680 -25.46 25.71 -4.17
C ALA A 680 -26.57 26.60 -4.74
N ALA A 681 -26.93 26.45 -6.01
CA ALA A 681 -28.03 27.18 -6.63
C ALA A 681 -29.39 26.91 -5.96
N ARG A 682 -29.69 25.64 -5.61
CA ARG A 682 -30.90 25.29 -4.85
C ARG A 682 -30.89 25.89 -3.44
N ALA A 683 -29.77 25.85 -2.76
CA ALA A 683 -29.60 26.50 -1.47
C ALA A 683 -29.86 28.01 -1.55
N ARG A 684 -29.35 28.71 -2.58
CA ARG A 684 -29.64 30.14 -2.83
C ARG A 684 -31.14 30.39 -2.94
N ALA A 685 -31.84 29.55 -3.71
CA ALA A 685 -33.29 29.67 -3.89
C ALA A 685 -34.06 29.43 -2.57
N GLN A 686 -33.67 28.43 -1.79
CA GLN A 686 -34.26 28.14 -0.48
C GLN A 686 -34.11 29.30 0.49
N ILE A 687 -32.98 30.01 0.47
CA ILE A 687 -32.70 31.18 1.32
C ILE A 687 -33.45 32.43 0.83
N ALA A 688 -33.45 32.68 -0.49
CA ALA A 688 -34.05 33.87 -1.08
C ALA A 688 -35.57 33.95 -0.87
N GLY A 689 -36.25 32.81 -0.73
CA GLY A 689 -37.70 32.73 -0.52
C GLY A 689 -38.20 32.99 0.90
N GLN A 690 -37.33 33.36 1.85
CA GLN A 690 -37.65 33.35 3.28
C GLN A 690 -37.82 34.73 3.89
N THR A 691 -38.46 34.77 5.07
CA THR A 691 -38.64 36.02 5.80
C THR A 691 -37.33 36.49 6.44
N GLU A 692 -37.14 37.80 6.56
CA GLU A 692 -35.99 38.37 7.29
C GLU A 692 -35.90 37.85 8.73
N ARG A 693 -37.05 37.57 9.36
CA ARG A 693 -37.11 37.05 10.73
C ARG A 693 -36.58 35.62 10.82
N ASP A 694 -36.90 34.76 9.85
CA ASP A 694 -36.40 33.38 9.83
C ASP A 694 -34.91 33.34 9.50
N LEU A 695 -34.45 34.20 8.58
CA LEU A 695 -33.03 34.39 8.29
C LEU A 695 -32.27 34.90 9.53
N ALA A 696 -32.81 35.86 10.26
CA ALA A 696 -32.23 36.33 11.51
C ALA A 696 -32.11 35.22 12.56
N ARG A 697 -33.12 34.35 12.68
CA ARG A 697 -33.04 33.17 13.57
C ARG A 697 -31.98 32.17 13.11
N ALA A 698 -31.85 31.94 11.81
CA ALA A 698 -30.83 31.06 11.25
C ALA A 698 -29.42 31.58 11.54
N ILE A 699 -29.19 32.90 11.37
CA ILE A 699 -27.93 33.56 11.74
C ILE A 699 -27.62 33.35 13.22
N GLN A 700 -28.57 33.64 14.11
CA GLN A 700 -28.38 33.48 15.56
C GLN A 700 -28.06 32.03 15.95
N ARG A 701 -28.68 31.05 15.28
CA ARG A 701 -28.36 29.63 15.49
C ARG A 701 -26.96 29.27 15.01
N LEU A 702 -26.58 29.70 13.80
CA LEU A 702 -25.25 29.41 13.27
C LEU A 702 -24.14 30.09 14.10
N LEU A 703 -24.38 31.28 14.64
CA LEU A 703 -23.48 31.91 15.61
C LEU A 703 -23.31 31.05 16.87
N ASN A 704 -24.41 30.49 17.40
CA ASN A 704 -24.35 29.61 18.56
C ASN A 704 -23.60 28.29 18.25
N GLU A 705 -23.74 27.75 17.03
CA GLU A 705 -22.93 26.61 16.57
C GLU A 705 -21.43 26.94 16.49
N LEU A 706 -21.08 28.19 16.21
CA LEU A 706 -19.71 28.71 16.24
C LEU A 706 -19.23 29.04 17.67
N GLY A 707 -20.06 28.82 18.70
CA GLY A 707 -19.72 29.03 20.10
C GLY A 707 -20.01 30.45 20.62
N GLU A 708 -20.74 31.27 19.87
CA GLU A 708 -21.22 32.56 20.37
C GLU A 708 -22.44 32.38 21.29
N GLU A 709 -22.64 33.29 22.25
CA GLU A 709 -23.82 33.28 23.11
C GLU A 709 -24.83 34.35 22.64
N VAL A 710 -25.73 33.96 21.74
CA VAL A 710 -26.78 34.84 21.18
C VAL A 710 -28.17 34.22 21.35
N THR A 711 -29.14 35.04 21.73
CA THR A 711 -30.54 34.62 21.83
C THR A 711 -31.16 34.44 20.45
N VAL A 712 -31.88 33.34 20.22
CA VAL A 712 -32.58 33.05 18.95
C VAL A 712 -34.00 33.64 18.98
N ASP A 713 -34.14 34.94 18.75
CA ASP A 713 -35.41 35.68 18.76
C ASP A 713 -35.89 36.14 17.37
N GLY A 714 -34.99 36.14 16.38
CA GLY A 714 -35.21 36.65 15.02
C GLY A 714 -35.03 38.16 14.89
N VAL A 715 -34.31 38.80 15.81
CA VAL A 715 -34.01 40.23 15.79
C VAL A 715 -32.49 40.43 15.76
N ILE A 716 -31.98 41.00 14.67
CA ILE A 716 -30.55 41.30 14.52
C ILE A 716 -30.22 42.57 15.32
N GLY A 717 -29.92 42.39 16.61
CA GLY A 717 -29.51 43.44 17.53
C GLY A 717 -27.99 43.74 17.51
N PRO A 718 -27.51 44.69 18.34
CA PRO A 718 -26.09 45.03 18.43
C PRO A 718 -25.19 43.83 18.78
N ARG A 719 -25.64 42.95 19.69
CA ARG A 719 -24.89 41.74 20.08
C ARG A 719 -24.74 40.76 18.91
N THR A 720 -25.82 40.50 18.16
CA THR A 720 -25.78 39.65 16.97
C THR A 720 -24.86 40.24 15.90
N ARG A 721 -24.93 41.56 15.64
CA ARG A 721 -24.01 42.22 14.69
C ARG A 721 -22.55 42.10 15.09
N ALA A 722 -22.24 42.37 16.36
CA ALA A 722 -20.87 42.27 16.87
C ALA A 722 -20.33 40.83 16.74
N ALA A 723 -21.17 39.82 17.01
CA ALA A 723 -20.80 38.41 16.86
C ALA A 723 -20.55 38.02 15.39
N ILE A 724 -21.38 38.50 14.44
CA ILE A 724 -21.12 38.31 13.00
C ILE A 724 -19.78 38.95 12.61
N GLU A 725 -19.57 40.21 12.97
CA GLU A 725 -18.35 40.94 12.63
C GLU A 725 -17.11 40.24 13.18
N ALA A 726 -17.14 39.79 14.43
CA ALA A 726 -16.05 39.06 15.06
C ALA A 726 -15.70 37.77 14.28
N ARG A 727 -16.70 36.99 13.87
CA ARG A 727 -16.49 35.73 13.12
C ARG A 727 -15.97 35.97 11.71
N ILE A 728 -16.51 36.98 11.02
CA ILE A 728 -16.05 37.35 9.69
C ILE A 728 -14.59 37.83 9.72
N VAL A 729 -14.22 38.65 10.71
CA VAL A 729 -12.83 39.10 10.91
C VAL A 729 -11.91 37.94 11.25
N ALA A 730 -12.32 37.05 12.16
CA ALA A 730 -11.54 35.87 12.53
C ALA A 730 -11.27 34.95 11.33
N ALA A 731 -12.24 34.79 10.44
CA ALA A 731 -12.12 34.02 9.21
C ALA A 731 -11.39 34.76 8.06
N GLY A 732 -10.97 36.02 8.25
CA GLY A 732 -10.30 36.81 7.21
C GLY A 732 -11.20 37.14 6.00
N LEU A 733 -12.52 37.16 6.19
CA LEU A 733 -13.50 37.37 5.13
C LEU A 733 -13.90 38.85 5.00
N PRO A 734 -14.33 39.31 3.80
CA PRO A 734 -14.88 40.64 3.64
C PRO A 734 -16.19 40.79 4.42
N GLN A 735 -16.46 42.00 4.93
CA GLN A 735 -17.70 42.30 5.65
C GLN A 735 -18.91 42.13 4.73
N PRO A 736 -19.98 41.42 5.17
CA PRO A 736 -21.20 41.27 4.40
C PRO A 736 -21.98 42.59 4.33
N GLY A 737 -22.90 42.70 3.37
CA GLY A 737 -23.86 43.80 3.36
C GLY A 737 -24.93 43.66 4.44
N SER A 738 -25.91 44.57 4.41
CA SER A 738 -26.90 44.71 5.48
C SER A 738 -28.07 43.72 5.42
N ALA A 739 -28.23 42.99 4.31
CA ALA A 739 -29.31 42.04 4.13
C ALA A 739 -29.07 40.77 4.99
N PRO A 740 -30.09 40.24 5.71
CA PRO A 740 -29.93 39.01 6.49
C PRO A 740 -29.47 37.80 5.65
N SER A 741 -29.89 37.69 4.39
CA SER A 741 -29.43 36.64 3.48
C SER A 741 -27.93 36.70 3.20
N GLU A 742 -27.38 37.91 3.00
CA GLU A 742 -25.95 38.13 2.80
C GLU A 742 -25.15 37.84 4.08
N MET A 743 -25.66 38.27 5.25
CA MET A 743 -25.04 37.96 6.54
C MET A 743 -25.00 36.46 6.82
N LEU A 744 -26.11 35.74 6.59
CA LEU A 744 -26.19 34.29 6.76
C LEU A 744 -25.21 33.56 5.83
N THR A 745 -25.15 33.99 4.57
CA THR A 745 -24.23 33.45 3.57
C THR A 745 -22.78 33.65 3.99
N ALA A 746 -22.40 34.86 4.41
CA ALA A 746 -21.03 35.13 4.83
C ALA A 746 -20.64 34.34 6.10
N LEU A 747 -21.57 34.21 7.04
CA LEU A 747 -21.33 33.43 8.26
C LEU A 747 -21.17 31.94 7.98
N ALA A 748 -21.93 31.37 7.03
CA ALA A 748 -21.73 29.99 6.59
C ALA A 748 -20.37 29.77 5.91
N LYS A 749 -19.85 30.78 5.20
CA LYS A 749 -18.47 30.73 4.70
C LYS A 749 -17.45 30.74 5.83
N ALA A 750 -17.66 31.56 6.86
CA ALA A 750 -16.82 31.58 8.06
C ALA A 750 -16.84 30.22 8.79
N TYR A 751 -18.01 29.57 8.86
CA TYR A 751 -18.13 28.23 9.43
C TYR A 751 -17.20 27.22 8.74
N TRP A 752 -17.17 27.18 7.41
CA TRP A 752 -16.29 26.27 6.68
C TRP A 752 -14.81 26.64 6.77
N ALA A 753 -14.47 27.91 7.00
CA ALA A 753 -13.09 28.33 7.28
C ALA A 753 -12.58 27.78 8.63
N GLU A 754 -13.46 27.66 9.64
CA GLU A 754 -13.13 27.07 10.95
C GLU A 754 -13.29 25.53 10.96
N ASN A 755 -14.04 24.96 10.02
CA ASN A 755 -14.38 23.53 9.96
C ASN A 755 -14.11 22.96 8.54
N PRO A 756 -12.87 22.90 8.06
CA PRO A 756 -12.58 22.54 6.69
C PRO A 756 -13.08 21.13 6.33
N VAL A 757 -13.64 21.00 5.13
CA VAL A 757 -14.09 19.72 4.58
C VAL A 757 -12.89 18.93 4.08
N ARG A 758 -12.95 17.61 4.25
CA ARG A 758 -12.05 16.64 3.62
C ARG A 758 -12.37 16.46 2.13
N SER A 759 -12.12 17.51 1.34
CA SER A 759 -12.35 17.54 -0.11
C SER A 759 -11.56 16.46 -0.86
N ASP A 760 -10.47 15.98 -0.27
CA ASP A 760 -9.67 14.88 -0.79
C ASP A 760 -10.35 13.50 -0.73
N LEU A 761 -11.53 13.39 -0.09
CA LEU A 761 -12.34 12.16 -0.05
C LEU A 761 -13.42 12.11 -1.15
N PHE A 762 -13.64 13.19 -1.89
CA PHE A 762 -14.59 13.23 -3.02
C PHE A 762 -13.92 12.89 -4.33
#